data_AF-A0A352NNR4-F1
#
_entry.id   AF-A0A352NNR4-F1
#
_cell.length_a   1.000
_cell.length_b   1.000
_cell.length_c   1.000
_cell.angle_alpha   90.00
_cell.angle_beta   90.00
_cell.angle_gamma   90.00
#
_symmetry.space_group_name_H-M   'P 1'
#
loop_
_entity.id
_entity.type
_entity.pdbx_description
1 polymer ?
#
loop_
_entity_poly.entity_id
_entity_poly.type
_entity_poly.pdbx_seq_one_letter_code
_entity_poly.pdbx_strand_id
1 'polypeptide(L)'
;MRILHTADWHLGEFPGPVVDGKNARLMDTVRCIDFLVEKAMYVQPDAILIAGDLFHKSQQWANPMLNLIDIAASRLRQLAAIAPTVLMFGTANHDNLQAFENIRAMRIDNLYIITTPYLFTFDTKSGPLQIAAVPGLDKGYFRTKFPGMDPAEENQKCSELLGDIVLGLGAQVDTLLPSVLMTHYSVAGCEYDNGQQHIFTQSEVILQREAIAASPFDLVCLGHIHKAQEVEHCGRPVFYSGAINGLTFNEEGQDKGFWIHDVEMDSHDHVFSRFINTPYREFLTEKWDDQNIETFLSYEGEAPTWLHGTRVKDKIIRIHYECSDELNKQLNRKVLEKSLYEAGAFYVAEVKPVQIITALTKQELSENAGPMENLRNWCRAEGFTPEETLELEILARPLIDTVSSRMPTGKLSGVFEPRRLEVKNYRSYREASFDFSQVNFAVVGGPNGIGKSAFFMDAISDCLYEETREGELTGWITNGEKSGAITFEFSMGESIWRVIRTRARSGKTTVALQEQIDGQWVDRSAEKVRDTQEKIVALLGMDALTFRCCGIIMQDAYGLFLEADREDRMQVLGNILGLGIYEQLETLAKAKVTDANRELQKAKDKLADLDEKLKALPGLKTEQEVVEAEIKQVAANIESKTAELKGLEETVRTLEEKQRKAEEFLKQMETLNTESDSKVMDRAEQIKRKEKAQLMLDREPDILTKAAEYDRVKQQIAVLETKEPRLKELSGEENQVLQNITRAEATLSRLGVQIRDAEYFINDKDLIEQKAAEYTSTLEALNIMDGLGEKHKAYHDQVVTVERTIDASGDTIRRKRDILKIYKDKLRMLDDANCIDSEKASCRFLTDAIESKAKIPQIEAEIVEIEKTRTPLIEQVKDLEALKDGLGYSNEEHYRLKKLIEELRPYSEKALQLSAKAELLDNLNQQQTQRQEELKSHKERLASVKEWARALAEELKPLAEMRSRLPKLESWAKAKDQLPAAREILKTAGERIKTLDTEIAAKTEQAEALELRRADMAEEAKRLPDEKYELDATKVALEELREKQSTLQLKAGGLKAKLEALAEAVAERALINENMGPQAVMLTRYQTLAKSFGQDGIPFSIIRTAVPELSTQANEILGQMTGGKMSLEMRTERIQKSNKKEVNALEIFITDYQWGTMPYKSRSGGQKVRAALSVAFALAELKARRAGIQLGMLFVDEPSFLDAQGSEAYCDALEAIAERYAGMKVVAISHDPAMKARFPQMIEVEDGGEAGSRVRLVA
;
A
#
# COMPACT_ATOMS: atom_id res chain seq x y z
N MET A 1 -35.88 -46.63 32.97
CA MET A 1 -35.08 -47.26 31.88
C MET A 1 -33.77 -46.50 31.74
N ARG A 2 -32.64 -47.19 31.54
CA ARG A 2 -31.32 -46.59 31.32
C ARG A 2 -30.92 -46.58 29.86
N ILE A 3 -30.55 -45.42 29.35
CA ILE A 3 -30.13 -45.24 27.97
C ILE A 3 -28.71 -44.67 27.96
N LEU A 4 -27.79 -45.35 27.27
CA LEU A 4 -26.45 -44.82 27.01
C LEU A 4 -26.49 -44.04 25.70
N HIS A 5 -26.15 -42.76 25.74
CA HIS A 5 -26.14 -41.88 24.59
C HIS A 5 -24.71 -41.40 24.31
N THR A 6 -24.21 -41.71 23.11
CA THR A 6 -22.91 -41.28 22.58
C THR A 6 -23.06 -40.76 21.15
N ALA A 7 -22.15 -39.92 20.68
CA ALA A 7 -22.11 -39.42 19.31
C ALA A 7 -20.67 -39.03 18.92
N ASP A 8 -20.46 -38.64 17.67
CA ASP A 8 -19.27 -37.92 17.21
C ASP A 8 -17.96 -38.64 17.59
N TRP A 9 -17.89 -39.94 17.25
CA TRP A 9 -16.71 -40.75 17.55
C TRP A 9 -15.50 -40.30 16.73
N HIS A 10 -15.74 -39.81 15.50
CA HIS A 10 -14.72 -39.41 14.53
C HIS A 10 -13.53 -40.37 14.50
N LEU A 11 -13.82 -41.66 14.29
CA LEU A 11 -12.78 -42.68 14.20
C LEU A 11 -11.92 -42.42 12.96
N GLY A 12 -10.65 -42.07 13.18
CA GLY A 12 -9.71 -41.73 12.12
C GLY A 12 -8.36 -41.26 12.64
N GLU A 13 -7.45 -40.94 11.72
CA GLU A 13 -6.12 -40.43 12.04
C GLU A 13 -6.13 -38.91 12.25
N PHE A 14 -5.47 -38.44 13.30
CA PHE A 14 -5.30 -37.01 13.62
C PHE A 14 -3.81 -36.65 13.70
N PRO A 15 -3.43 -35.36 13.56
CA PRO A 15 -2.04 -34.92 13.77
C PRO A 15 -1.54 -35.34 15.16
N GLY A 16 -0.43 -36.09 15.17
CA GLY A 16 0.16 -36.65 16.39
C GLY A 16 1.28 -37.65 16.10
N PRO A 17 1.92 -38.20 17.15
CA PRO A 17 3.02 -39.14 17.01
C PRO A 17 2.55 -40.46 16.39
N VAL A 18 3.45 -41.10 15.65
CA VAL A 18 3.25 -42.46 15.13
C VAL A 18 4.06 -43.42 16.00
N VAL A 19 3.38 -44.36 16.64
CA VAL A 19 3.98 -45.35 17.54
C VAL A 19 3.70 -46.74 16.95
N ASP A 20 4.75 -47.55 16.77
CA ASP A 20 4.68 -48.88 16.16
C ASP A 20 3.95 -48.91 14.80
N GLY A 21 4.14 -47.85 13.99
CA GLY A 21 3.52 -47.71 12.66
C GLY A 21 2.03 -47.34 12.68
N LYS A 22 1.47 -47.00 13.84
CA LYS A 22 0.08 -46.57 13.99
C LYS A 22 0.00 -45.14 14.51
N ASN A 23 -0.99 -44.39 14.03
CA ASN A 23 -1.29 -43.06 14.51
C ASN A 23 -1.74 -43.13 15.99
N ALA A 24 -0.98 -42.51 16.91
CA ALA A 24 -1.26 -42.63 18.34
C ALA A 24 -2.54 -41.88 18.76
N ARG A 25 -2.95 -40.84 18.00
CA ARG A 25 -4.22 -40.13 18.23
C ARG A 25 -5.44 -40.97 17.85
N LEU A 26 -5.36 -41.75 16.77
CA LEU A 26 -6.37 -42.77 16.45
C LEU A 26 -6.52 -43.74 17.64
N MET A 27 -5.40 -44.17 18.23
CA MET A 27 -5.42 -45.05 19.39
C MET A 27 -6.00 -44.38 20.65
N ASP A 28 -5.93 -43.05 20.78
CA ASP A 28 -6.65 -42.32 21.84
C ASP A 28 -8.16 -42.40 21.67
N THR A 29 -8.66 -42.23 20.44
CA THR A 29 -10.10 -42.43 20.13
C THR A 29 -10.52 -43.86 20.44
N VAL A 30 -9.74 -44.85 20.00
CA VAL A 30 -10.01 -46.27 20.31
C VAL A 30 -10.03 -46.52 21.81
N ARG A 31 -9.10 -45.95 22.59
CA ARG A 31 -9.08 -46.08 24.05
C ARG A 31 -10.33 -45.48 24.70
N CYS A 32 -10.84 -44.37 24.18
CA CYS A 32 -12.08 -43.76 24.68
C CYS A 32 -13.31 -44.63 24.38
N ILE A 33 -13.38 -45.23 23.19
CA ILE A 33 -14.44 -46.19 22.82
C ILE A 33 -14.35 -47.46 23.67
N ASP A 34 -13.15 -47.98 23.90
CA ASP A 34 -12.92 -49.16 24.75
C ASP A 34 -13.40 -48.90 26.19
N PHE A 35 -13.13 -47.70 26.72
CA PHE A 35 -13.63 -47.27 28.02
C PHE A 35 -15.17 -47.16 28.04
N LEU A 36 -15.79 -46.64 26.97
CA LEU A 36 -17.23 -46.61 26.84
C LEU A 36 -17.82 -48.03 26.88
N VAL A 37 -17.23 -48.98 26.15
CA VAL A 37 -17.64 -50.40 26.17
C VAL A 37 -17.53 -50.99 27.57
N GLU A 38 -16.40 -50.77 28.26
CA GLU A 38 -16.18 -51.25 29.63
C GLU A 38 -17.24 -50.68 30.59
N LYS A 39 -17.53 -49.38 30.49
CA LYS A 39 -18.57 -48.74 31.30
C LYS A 39 -19.96 -49.24 30.96
N ALA A 40 -20.28 -49.48 29.69
CA ALA A 40 -21.55 -50.09 29.29
C ALA A 40 -21.73 -51.48 29.93
N MET A 41 -20.67 -52.29 29.99
CA MET A 41 -20.70 -53.61 30.65
C MET A 41 -21.00 -53.49 32.16
N TYR A 42 -20.51 -52.44 32.82
CA TYR A 42 -20.77 -52.21 34.24
C TYR A 42 -22.16 -51.62 34.51
N VAL A 43 -22.54 -50.58 33.77
CA VAL A 43 -23.80 -49.84 33.94
C VAL A 43 -25.00 -50.70 33.54
N GLN A 44 -24.80 -51.60 32.56
CA GLN A 44 -25.84 -52.43 31.96
C GLN A 44 -27.01 -51.55 31.50
N PRO A 45 -26.87 -50.75 30.42
CA PRO A 45 -27.99 -49.98 29.87
C PRO A 45 -29.08 -50.90 29.32
N ASP A 46 -30.27 -50.35 29.12
CA ASP A 46 -31.40 -50.99 28.41
C ASP A 46 -31.30 -50.77 26.90
N ALA A 47 -30.73 -49.64 26.47
CA ALA A 47 -30.46 -49.30 25.07
C ALA A 47 -29.19 -48.45 24.94
N ILE A 48 -28.52 -48.55 23.79
CA ILE A 48 -27.30 -47.78 23.45
C ILE A 48 -27.58 -47.02 22.15
N LEU A 49 -27.41 -45.70 22.17
CA LEU A 49 -27.68 -44.80 21.04
C LEU A 49 -26.38 -44.12 20.60
N ILE A 50 -26.00 -44.27 19.33
CA ILE A 50 -24.83 -43.67 18.69
C ILE A 50 -25.29 -42.66 17.63
N ALA A 51 -25.39 -41.39 18.01
CA ALA A 51 -26.06 -40.33 17.26
C ALA A 51 -25.20 -39.67 16.18
N GLY A 52 -24.62 -40.48 15.28
CA GLY A 52 -23.93 -40.00 14.07
C GLY A 52 -22.44 -39.71 14.22
N ASP A 53 -21.81 -39.44 13.07
CA ASP A 53 -20.38 -39.14 12.87
C ASP A 53 -19.45 -40.20 13.49
N LEU A 54 -19.62 -41.43 13.01
CA LEU A 54 -18.81 -42.58 13.39
C LEU A 54 -17.36 -42.43 12.91
N PHE A 55 -17.16 -41.92 11.69
CA PHE A 55 -15.85 -41.79 11.07
C PHE A 55 -15.37 -40.33 10.99
N HIS A 56 -14.06 -40.10 10.97
CA HIS A 56 -13.53 -38.74 10.84
C HIS A 56 -13.62 -38.17 9.41
N LYS A 57 -13.63 -39.01 8.37
CA LYS A 57 -13.71 -38.56 6.97
C LYS A 57 -14.51 -39.57 6.15
N SER A 58 -15.41 -39.09 5.30
CA SER A 58 -16.24 -39.96 4.46
C SER A 58 -15.48 -40.60 3.30
N GLN A 59 -14.40 -39.97 2.82
CA GLN A 59 -13.55 -40.48 1.76
C GLN A 59 -12.10 -40.66 2.24
N GLN A 60 -11.61 -41.90 2.17
CA GLN A 60 -10.22 -42.27 2.44
C GLN A 60 -9.78 -43.38 1.49
N TRP A 61 -8.47 -43.59 1.37
CA TRP A 61 -7.93 -44.74 0.64
C TRP A 61 -8.46 -46.06 1.21
N ALA A 62 -8.66 -47.05 0.33
CA ALA A 62 -9.38 -48.27 0.65
C ALA A 62 -8.80 -49.03 1.87
N ASN A 63 -7.48 -49.17 1.96
CA ASN A 63 -6.84 -49.96 3.03
C ASN A 63 -7.02 -49.33 4.43
N PRO A 64 -6.73 -48.03 4.67
CA PRO A 64 -7.07 -47.37 5.94
C PRO A 64 -8.55 -47.47 6.30
N MET A 65 -9.46 -47.24 5.34
CA MET A 65 -10.90 -47.26 5.60
C MET A 65 -11.40 -48.64 6.05
N LEU A 66 -10.90 -49.72 5.44
CA LEU A 66 -11.22 -51.09 5.85
C LEU A 66 -10.81 -51.36 7.30
N ASN A 67 -9.62 -50.90 7.71
CA ASN A 67 -9.16 -51.04 9.10
C ASN A 67 -10.06 -50.27 10.08
N LEU A 68 -10.49 -49.05 9.73
CA LEU A 68 -11.43 -48.28 10.57
C LEU A 68 -12.79 -48.97 10.68
N ILE A 69 -13.30 -49.54 9.57
CA ILE A 69 -14.54 -50.34 9.57
C ILE A 69 -14.39 -51.55 10.49
N ASP A 70 -13.28 -52.27 10.44
CA ASP A 70 -13.03 -53.43 11.31
C ASP A 70 -12.97 -53.04 12.79
N ILE A 71 -12.31 -51.93 13.12
CA ILE A 71 -12.26 -51.39 14.49
C ILE A 71 -13.67 -51.03 14.96
N ALA A 72 -14.42 -50.26 14.19
CA ALA A 72 -15.78 -49.85 14.53
C ALA A 72 -16.71 -51.06 14.70
N ALA A 73 -16.74 -51.97 13.73
CA ALA A 73 -17.58 -53.18 13.77
C ALA A 73 -17.28 -54.08 14.98
N SER A 74 -16.01 -54.19 15.38
CA SER A 74 -15.60 -54.93 16.57
C SER A 74 -16.23 -54.36 17.85
N ARG A 75 -16.25 -53.03 18.01
CA ARG A 75 -16.82 -52.37 19.20
C ARG A 75 -18.34 -52.31 19.17
N LEU A 76 -18.93 -52.09 18.01
CA LEU A 76 -20.39 -52.18 17.83
C LEU A 76 -20.90 -53.57 18.20
N ARG A 77 -20.18 -54.65 17.85
CA ARG A 77 -20.52 -56.01 18.26
C ARG A 77 -20.48 -56.20 19.78
N GLN A 78 -19.52 -55.58 20.46
CA GLN A 78 -19.42 -55.64 21.92
C GLN A 78 -20.57 -54.87 22.59
N LEU A 79 -20.93 -53.68 22.08
CA LEU A 79 -22.06 -52.89 22.58
C LEU A 79 -23.40 -53.60 22.36
N ALA A 80 -23.62 -54.13 21.16
CA ALA A 80 -24.87 -54.83 20.81
C ALA A 80 -25.07 -56.14 21.60
N ALA A 81 -23.98 -56.75 22.07
CA ALA A 81 -24.04 -57.90 22.97
C ALA A 81 -24.50 -57.53 24.40
N ILE A 82 -24.38 -56.25 24.80
CA ILE A 82 -24.80 -55.75 26.12
C ILE A 82 -26.28 -55.34 26.08
N ALA A 83 -26.67 -54.56 25.08
CA ALA A 83 -28.03 -54.05 24.89
C ALA A 83 -28.30 -53.73 23.42
N PRO A 84 -29.58 -53.68 22.98
CA PRO A 84 -29.94 -53.15 21.67
C PRO A 84 -29.22 -51.82 21.38
N THR A 85 -28.47 -51.80 20.30
CA THR A 85 -27.61 -50.66 19.90
C THR A 85 -28.14 -50.05 18.62
N VAL A 86 -28.41 -48.75 18.63
CA VAL A 86 -28.84 -47.98 17.46
C VAL A 86 -27.68 -47.12 17.00
N LEU A 87 -27.22 -47.36 15.77
CA LEU A 87 -26.24 -46.55 15.07
C LEU A 87 -26.97 -45.73 14.00
N MET A 88 -26.90 -44.42 14.11
CA MET A 88 -27.48 -43.51 13.12
C MET A 88 -26.37 -42.92 12.25
N PHE A 89 -26.67 -42.68 10.97
CA PHE A 89 -25.80 -41.94 10.07
C PHE A 89 -25.77 -40.46 10.47
N GLY A 90 -24.58 -39.88 10.62
CA GLY A 90 -24.40 -38.46 10.91
C GLY A 90 -24.43 -37.61 9.64
N THR A 91 -23.30 -36.99 9.31
CA THR A 91 -23.14 -36.14 8.13
C THR A 91 -22.44 -36.84 6.96
N ALA A 92 -22.76 -36.42 5.73
CA ALA A 92 -22.13 -36.98 4.52
C ALA A 92 -20.63 -36.66 4.37
N ASN A 93 -20.12 -35.67 5.12
CA ASN A 93 -18.70 -35.29 5.11
C ASN A 93 -17.85 -36.22 6.00
N HIS A 94 -18.45 -36.81 7.02
CA HIS A 94 -17.80 -37.69 7.98
C HIS A 94 -18.14 -39.17 7.73
N ASP A 95 -19.41 -39.49 7.63
CA ASP A 95 -19.88 -40.86 7.45
C ASP A 95 -20.01 -41.24 5.98
N ASN A 96 -19.60 -42.47 5.67
CA ASN A 96 -19.70 -43.05 4.35
C ASN A 96 -20.83 -44.08 4.31
N LEU A 97 -21.83 -43.87 3.44
CA LEU A 97 -22.98 -44.77 3.34
C LEU A 97 -22.58 -46.20 3.00
N GLN A 98 -21.60 -46.40 2.11
CA GLN A 98 -21.09 -47.73 1.76
C GLN A 98 -20.41 -48.41 2.96
N ALA A 99 -19.74 -47.66 3.84
CA ALA A 99 -19.16 -48.21 5.06
C ALA A 99 -20.23 -48.71 6.03
N PHE A 100 -21.33 -47.96 6.17
CA PHE A 100 -22.49 -48.36 6.97
C PHE A 100 -23.18 -49.60 6.38
N GLU A 101 -23.34 -49.68 5.05
CA GLU A 101 -23.84 -50.88 4.39
C GLU A 101 -22.90 -52.08 4.56
N ASN A 102 -21.58 -51.88 4.56
CA ASN A 102 -20.61 -52.93 4.84
C ASN A 102 -20.77 -53.47 6.27
N ILE A 103 -20.92 -52.59 7.28
CA ILE A 103 -21.18 -52.99 8.67
C ILE A 103 -22.53 -53.72 8.77
N ARG A 104 -23.58 -53.22 8.09
CA ARG A 104 -24.89 -53.88 8.03
C ARG A 104 -24.78 -55.29 7.44
N ALA A 105 -23.97 -55.47 6.39
CA ALA A 105 -23.72 -56.76 5.77
C ALA A 105 -23.01 -57.76 6.70
N MET A 106 -22.33 -57.30 7.76
CA MET A 106 -21.72 -58.17 8.78
C MET A 106 -22.75 -58.82 9.72
N ARG A 107 -24.02 -58.41 9.69
CA ARG A 107 -25.14 -59.00 10.46
C ARG A 107 -24.84 -59.12 11.96
N ILE A 108 -24.46 -58.02 12.58
CA ILE A 108 -24.28 -57.95 14.04
C ILE A 108 -25.66 -58.02 14.70
N ASP A 109 -25.90 -59.04 15.52
CA ASP A 109 -27.16 -59.20 16.26
C ASP A 109 -27.40 -58.00 17.21
N ASN A 110 -28.66 -57.58 17.35
CA ASN A 110 -29.09 -56.42 18.16
C ASN A 110 -28.49 -55.05 17.76
N LEU A 111 -27.90 -54.94 16.56
CA LEU A 111 -27.45 -53.66 15.99
C LEU A 111 -28.46 -53.15 14.95
N TYR A 112 -29.00 -51.96 15.18
CA TYR A 112 -29.92 -51.27 14.29
C TYR A 112 -29.17 -50.12 13.61
N ILE A 113 -29.01 -50.16 12.29
CA ILE A 113 -28.31 -49.12 11.52
C ILE A 113 -29.33 -48.30 10.73
N ILE A 114 -29.45 -47.02 11.07
CA ILE A 114 -30.45 -46.11 10.49
C ILE A 114 -29.76 -45.06 9.60
N THR A 115 -30.11 -45.07 8.31
CA THR A 115 -29.56 -44.17 7.28
C THR A 115 -30.63 -43.30 6.62
N THR A 116 -31.90 -43.48 6.97
CA THR A 116 -33.03 -42.62 6.56
C THR A 116 -33.99 -42.41 7.73
N PRO A 117 -34.79 -41.32 7.77
CA PRO A 117 -35.71 -41.06 8.88
C PRO A 117 -36.68 -42.22 9.12
N TYR A 118 -36.71 -42.75 10.34
CA TYR A 118 -37.50 -43.94 10.66
C TYR A 118 -37.89 -43.99 12.15
N LEU A 119 -39.15 -44.30 12.43
CA LEU A 119 -39.66 -44.62 13.77
C LEU A 119 -39.76 -46.14 13.91
N PHE A 120 -39.20 -46.69 14.98
CA PHE A 120 -39.28 -48.11 15.27
C PHE A 120 -39.34 -48.37 16.77
N THR A 121 -39.80 -49.57 17.12
CA THR A 121 -39.93 -50.03 18.50
C THR A 121 -39.18 -51.34 18.65
N PHE A 122 -38.45 -51.50 19.75
CA PHE A 122 -37.83 -52.77 20.11
C PHE A 122 -37.97 -53.03 21.62
N ASP A 123 -37.89 -54.30 21.98
CA ASP A 123 -37.99 -54.72 23.37
C ASP A 123 -36.66 -54.50 24.10
N THR A 124 -36.74 -53.90 25.29
CA THR A 124 -35.62 -53.83 26.24
C THR A 124 -35.95 -54.68 27.48
N LYS A 125 -34.96 -54.93 28.33
CA LYS A 125 -35.18 -55.65 29.61
C LYS A 125 -36.13 -54.90 30.57
N SER A 126 -36.34 -53.60 30.38
CA SER A 126 -37.24 -52.76 31.18
C SER A 126 -38.57 -52.45 30.47
N GLY A 127 -38.84 -53.07 29.32
CA GLY A 127 -40.04 -52.83 28.51
C GLY A 127 -39.73 -52.29 27.10
N PRO A 128 -40.75 -52.12 26.23
CA PRO A 128 -40.54 -51.61 24.88
C PRO A 128 -40.11 -50.14 24.88
N LEU A 129 -39.23 -49.78 23.93
CA LEU A 129 -38.73 -48.41 23.72
C LEU A 129 -38.95 -48.00 22.27
N GLN A 130 -39.48 -46.79 22.06
CA GLN A 130 -39.65 -46.21 20.73
C GLN A 130 -38.50 -45.25 20.40
N ILE A 131 -37.87 -45.44 19.24
CA ILE A 131 -36.81 -44.54 18.74
C ILE A 131 -37.26 -43.95 17.42
N ALA A 132 -37.36 -42.62 17.37
CA ALA A 132 -37.42 -41.87 16.12
C ALA A 132 -36.01 -41.41 15.77
N ALA A 133 -35.39 -42.02 14.77
CA ALA A 133 -34.07 -41.65 14.29
C ALA A 133 -34.18 -40.78 13.03
N VAL A 134 -33.54 -39.61 13.05
CA VAL A 134 -33.50 -38.64 11.96
C VAL A 134 -32.03 -38.38 11.59
N PRO A 135 -31.49 -39.14 10.62
CA PRO A 135 -30.10 -38.98 10.17
C PRO A 135 -29.84 -37.62 9.51
N GLY A 136 -28.57 -37.24 9.38
CA GLY A 136 -28.18 -36.00 8.71
C GLY A 136 -28.62 -35.96 7.23
N LEU A 137 -28.99 -34.77 6.78
CA LEU A 137 -29.49 -34.52 5.42
C LEU A 137 -28.32 -34.32 4.48
N ASP A 138 -28.30 -35.06 3.37
CA ASP A 138 -27.45 -34.71 2.24
C ASP A 138 -28.02 -33.49 1.50
N LYS A 139 -27.42 -32.31 1.76
CA LYS A 139 -27.76 -31.06 1.07
C LYS A 139 -27.55 -31.16 -0.44
N GLY A 140 -26.60 -31.97 -0.90
CA GLY A 140 -26.41 -32.23 -2.33
C GLY A 140 -27.64 -32.90 -2.94
N TYR A 141 -28.16 -33.94 -2.29
CA TYR A 141 -29.41 -34.57 -2.70
C TYR A 141 -30.61 -33.61 -2.61
N PHE A 142 -30.70 -32.78 -1.57
CA PHE A 142 -31.75 -31.76 -1.46
C PHE A 142 -31.72 -30.78 -2.64
N ARG A 143 -30.53 -30.28 -3.00
CA ARG A 143 -30.31 -29.41 -4.18
C ARG A 143 -30.73 -30.06 -5.50
N THR A 144 -30.59 -31.38 -5.66
CA THR A 144 -31.07 -32.06 -6.88
C THR A 144 -32.60 -32.04 -7.03
N LYS A 145 -33.34 -32.00 -5.92
CA LYS A 145 -34.81 -31.95 -5.92
C LYS A 145 -35.37 -30.53 -5.95
N PHE A 146 -34.60 -29.59 -5.42
CA PHE A 146 -34.96 -28.18 -5.27
C PHE A 146 -33.88 -27.27 -5.90
N PRO A 147 -33.68 -27.33 -7.22
CA PRO A 147 -32.62 -26.58 -7.88
C PRO A 147 -32.90 -25.06 -7.88
N GLY A 148 -31.84 -24.25 -7.79
CA GLY A 148 -31.90 -22.80 -7.97
C GLY A 148 -32.26 -21.96 -6.75
N MET A 149 -32.28 -22.56 -5.54
CA MET A 149 -32.43 -21.82 -4.28
C MET A 149 -31.10 -21.22 -3.84
N ASP A 150 -31.13 -20.03 -3.24
CA ASP A 150 -29.94 -19.47 -2.59
C ASP A 150 -29.61 -20.25 -1.30
N PRO A 151 -28.35 -20.23 -0.81
CA PRO A 151 -27.95 -21.04 0.35
C PRO A 151 -28.71 -20.73 1.64
N ALA A 152 -29.15 -19.48 1.84
CA ALA A 152 -29.91 -19.10 3.03
C ALA A 152 -31.35 -19.63 2.95
N GLU A 153 -31.98 -19.51 1.77
CA GLU A 153 -33.29 -20.09 1.47
C GLU A 153 -33.26 -21.62 1.53
N GLU A 154 -32.18 -22.26 1.05
CA GLU A 154 -31.94 -23.71 1.15
C GLU A 154 -31.90 -24.16 2.62
N ASN A 155 -31.11 -23.48 3.45
CA ASN A 155 -31.00 -23.79 4.88
C ASN A 155 -32.32 -23.59 5.61
N GLN A 156 -33.03 -22.50 5.31
CA GLN A 156 -34.34 -22.22 5.89
C GLN A 156 -35.34 -23.33 5.54
N LYS A 157 -35.47 -23.69 4.26
CA LYS A 157 -36.40 -24.75 3.82
C LYS A 157 -36.01 -26.13 4.33
N CYS A 158 -34.71 -26.43 4.41
CA CYS A 158 -34.24 -27.66 5.03
C CYS A 158 -34.60 -27.72 6.52
N SER A 159 -34.51 -26.58 7.23
CA SER A 159 -34.87 -26.48 8.65
C SER A 159 -36.38 -26.65 8.87
N GLU A 160 -37.20 -26.05 8.02
CA GLU A 160 -38.65 -26.23 8.01
C GLU A 160 -39.03 -27.70 7.75
N LEU A 161 -38.45 -28.31 6.70
CA LEU A 161 -38.66 -29.72 6.38
C LEU A 161 -38.22 -30.65 7.51
N LEU A 162 -37.11 -30.34 8.18
CA LEU A 162 -36.63 -31.11 9.32
C LEU A 162 -37.62 -31.05 10.49
N GLY A 163 -38.17 -29.86 10.78
CA GLY A 163 -39.25 -29.70 11.75
C GLY A 163 -40.49 -30.53 11.40
N ASP A 164 -40.91 -30.49 10.14
CA ASP A 164 -42.05 -31.29 9.65
C ASP A 164 -41.81 -32.81 9.78
N ILE A 165 -40.60 -33.28 9.48
CA ILE A 165 -40.22 -34.69 9.66
C ILE A 165 -40.33 -35.09 11.13
N VAL A 166 -39.78 -34.29 12.04
CA VAL A 166 -39.81 -34.57 13.49
C VAL A 166 -41.25 -34.62 14.01
N LEU A 167 -42.09 -33.66 13.62
CA LEU A 167 -43.50 -33.63 14.00
C LEU A 167 -44.30 -34.80 13.40
N GLY A 168 -44.02 -35.13 12.13
CA GLY A 168 -44.65 -36.26 11.44
C GLY A 168 -44.29 -37.63 12.04
N LEU A 169 -43.04 -37.81 12.48
CA LEU A 169 -42.64 -38.99 13.25
C LEU A 169 -43.25 -38.98 14.65
N GLY A 170 -43.28 -37.81 15.31
CA GLY A 170 -43.92 -37.62 16.60
C GLY A 170 -45.40 -38.04 16.61
N ALA A 171 -46.15 -37.70 15.56
CA ALA A 171 -47.57 -38.08 15.44
C ALA A 171 -47.83 -39.60 15.38
N GLN A 172 -46.79 -40.41 15.13
CA GLN A 172 -46.87 -41.88 15.07
C GLN A 172 -46.44 -42.55 16.38
N VAL A 173 -45.95 -41.79 17.37
CA VAL A 173 -45.52 -42.30 18.67
C VAL A 173 -46.72 -42.74 19.51
N ASP A 174 -46.60 -43.85 20.23
CA ASP A 174 -47.55 -44.25 21.25
C ASP A 174 -47.14 -43.59 22.56
N THR A 175 -47.86 -42.55 22.99
CA THR A 175 -47.55 -41.77 24.19
C THR A 175 -47.63 -42.59 25.50
N LEU A 176 -48.05 -43.85 25.45
CA LEU A 176 -48.01 -44.76 26.59
C LEU A 176 -46.67 -45.49 26.74
N LEU A 177 -45.78 -45.39 25.76
CA LEU A 177 -44.45 -45.99 25.76
C LEU A 177 -43.37 -44.90 25.84
N PRO A 178 -42.21 -45.18 26.46
CA PRO A 178 -41.10 -44.25 26.43
C PRO A 178 -40.59 -44.07 25.00
N SER A 179 -40.27 -42.83 24.65
CA SER A 179 -39.91 -42.44 23.30
C SER A 179 -38.69 -41.50 23.26
N VAL A 180 -37.78 -41.76 22.33
CA VAL A 180 -36.56 -40.97 22.15
C VAL A 180 -36.48 -40.45 20.72
N LEU A 181 -36.22 -39.15 20.57
CA LEU A 181 -35.78 -38.58 19.30
C LEU A 181 -34.25 -38.62 19.24
N MET A 182 -33.72 -39.22 18.20
CA MET A 182 -32.29 -39.31 17.94
C MET A 182 -32.00 -38.58 16.63
N THR A 183 -31.16 -37.54 16.67
CA THR A 183 -30.93 -36.69 15.49
C THR A 183 -29.56 -36.03 15.50
N HIS A 184 -29.08 -35.55 14.36
CA HIS A 184 -27.71 -35.07 14.16
C HIS A 184 -27.71 -33.70 13.46
N TYR A 185 -28.18 -32.68 14.18
CA TYR A 185 -28.28 -31.30 13.70
C TYR A 185 -28.04 -30.30 14.83
N SER A 186 -27.71 -29.07 14.47
CA SER A 186 -27.66 -27.92 15.37
C SER A 186 -29.07 -27.56 15.85
N VAL A 187 -29.23 -27.35 17.15
CA VAL A 187 -30.45 -26.82 17.78
C VAL A 187 -30.16 -25.38 18.20
N ALA A 188 -31.09 -24.47 17.94
CA ALA A 188 -30.89 -23.06 18.27
C ALA A 188 -30.48 -22.90 19.75
N GLY A 189 -29.48 -22.05 20.01
CA GLY A 189 -28.94 -21.77 21.35
C GLY A 189 -28.16 -22.90 22.03
N CYS A 190 -27.65 -23.87 21.26
CA CYS A 190 -26.51 -24.68 21.71
C CYS A 190 -25.22 -23.84 21.75
N GLU A 191 -24.22 -24.32 22.49
CA GLU A 191 -22.87 -23.75 22.54
C GLU A 191 -21.94 -24.54 21.63
N TYR A 192 -21.24 -23.85 20.72
CA TYR A 192 -20.27 -24.47 19.83
C TYR A 192 -18.94 -24.79 20.52
N ASP A 193 -18.08 -25.51 19.81
CA ASP A 193 -16.74 -25.91 20.22
C ASP A 193 -15.86 -24.74 20.65
N ASN A 194 -16.10 -23.51 20.19
CA ASN A 194 -15.32 -22.31 20.59
C ASN A 194 -15.90 -21.57 21.81
N GLY A 195 -16.93 -22.12 22.46
CA GLY A 195 -17.60 -21.50 23.62
C GLY A 195 -18.54 -20.34 23.27
N GLN A 196 -18.74 -20.03 21.99
CA GLN A 196 -19.75 -19.06 21.57
C GLN A 196 -21.13 -19.72 21.59
N GLN A 197 -22.11 -18.99 22.12
CA GLN A 197 -23.51 -19.37 21.97
C GLN A 197 -23.92 -19.17 20.52
N HIS A 198 -24.62 -20.16 19.96
CA HIS A 198 -25.15 -20.09 18.61
C HIS A 198 -26.16 -18.93 18.50
N ILE A 199 -25.76 -17.82 17.90
CA ILE A 199 -26.64 -16.71 17.49
C ILE A 199 -27.08 -17.00 16.06
N PHE A 200 -28.39 -16.99 15.79
CA PHE A 200 -29.03 -17.35 14.51
C PHE A 200 -28.18 -17.01 13.26
N THR A 201 -27.50 -18.01 12.72
CA THR A 201 -26.81 -17.93 11.44
C THR A 201 -27.74 -18.51 10.36
N GLN A 202 -27.91 -17.78 9.25
CA GLN A 202 -28.66 -18.27 8.07
C GLN A 202 -27.86 -19.34 7.27
N SER A 203 -26.68 -19.74 7.77
CA SER A 203 -25.71 -20.57 7.06
C SER A 203 -25.79 -22.07 7.40
N GLU A 204 -26.60 -22.49 8.37
CA GLU A 204 -26.74 -23.90 8.77
C GLU A 204 -28.20 -24.36 8.83
N VAL A 205 -28.41 -25.69 8.78
CA VAL A 205 -29.74 -26.30 8.96
C VAL A 205 -29.95 -26.51 10.45
N ILE A 206 -31.01 -25.90 10.98
CA ILE A 206 -31.27 -25.87 12.42
C ILE A 206 -32.57 -26.62 12.71
N LEU A 207 -32.54 -27.52 13.70
CA LEU A 207 -33.75 -28.06 14.27
C LEU A 207 -34.36 -27.03 15.24
N GLN A 208 -35.53 -26.50 14.86
CA GLN A 208 -36.22 -25.46 15.61
C GLN A 208 -36.68 -25.97 16.99
N ARG A 209 -36.52 -25.14 18.03
CA ARG A 209 -36.93 -25.47 19.40
C ARG A 209 -38.43 -25.72 19.48
N GLU A 210 -39.19 -25.01 18.67
CA GLU A 210 -40.64 -25.10 18.58
C GLU A 210 -41.09 -26.48 18.11
N ALA A 211 -40.39 -27.06 17.12
CA ALA A 211 -40.67 -28.41 16.63
C ALA A 211 -40.36 -29.48 17.70
N ILE A 212 -39.26 -29.30 18.45
CA ILE A 212 -38.92 -30.19 19.57
C ILE A 212 -39.97 -30.07 20.68
N ALA A 213 -40.32 -28.85 21.11
CA ALA A 213 -41.27 -28.61 22.18
C ALA A 213 -42.67 -29.16 21.85
N ALA A 214 -43.09 -29.09 20.58
CA ALA A 214 -44.36 -29.60 20.11
C ALA A 214 -44.38 -31.13 19.89
N SER A 215 -43.22 -31.79 19.93
CA SER A 215 -43.11 -33.24 19.76
C SER A 215 -43.43 -34.02 21.05
N PRO A 216 -43.91 -35.28 20.94
CA PRO A 216 -44.25 -36.10 22.11
C PRO A 216 -43.06 -36.85 22.72
N PHE A 217 -41.83 -36.64 22.25
CA PHE A 217 -40.66 -37.40 22.70
C PHE A 217 -40.26 -37.07 24.15
N ASP A 218 -39.92 -38.10 24.92
CA ASP A 218 -39.54 -37.97 26.35
C ASP A 218 -38.08 -37.53 26.52
N LEU A 219 -37.21 -37.89 25.58
CA LEU A 219 -35.79 -37.55 25.55
C LEU A 219 -35.35 -37.25 24.12
N VAL A 220 -34.50 -36.24 23.95
CA VAL A 220 -33.86 -35.94 22.67
C VAL A 220 -32.34 -36.11 22.79
N CYS A 221 -31.80 -37.05 22.01
CA CYS A 221 -30.39 -37.40 21.94
C CYS A 221 -29.78 -36.85 20.64
N LEU A 222 -28.86 -35.91 20.78
CA LEU A 222 -28.22 -35.19 19.68
C LEU A 222 -26.73 -35.55 19.52
N GLY A 223 -26.28 -35.64 18.27
CA GLY A 223 -24.87 -35.49 17.86
C GLY A 223 -24.66 -34.25 17.00
N HIS A 224 -23.47 -34.08 16.41
CA HIS A 224 -23.01 -32.96 15.54
C HIS A 224 -22.18 -31.90 16.26
N ILE A 225 -22.50 -31.62 17.52
CA ILE A 225 -21.79 -30.62 18.33
C ILE A 225 -20.84 -31.35 19.28
N HIS A 226 -19.52 -31.10 19.18
CA HIS A 226 -18.52 -31.84 19.95
C HIS A 226 -18.46 -31.47 21.43
N LYS A 227 -19.16 -30.41 21.84
CA LYS A 227 -19.35 -30.02 23.23
C LYS A 227 -20.54 -30.76 23.85
N ALA A 228 -20.25 -31.57 24.87
CA ALA A 228 -21.29 -32.20 25.69
C ALA A 228 -22.07 -31.14 26.48
N GLN A 229 -23.40 -31.12 26.34
CA GLN A 229 -24.25 -30.13 26.96
C GLN A 229 -25.73 -30.54 26.98
N GLU A 230 -26.49 -29.95 27.89
CA GLU A 230 -27.96 -29.90 27.83
C GLU A 230 -28.37 -28.60 27.13
N VAL A 231 -29.32 -28.67 26.19
CA VAL A 231 -29.86 -27.47 25.53
C VAL A 231 -31.07 -26.97 26.30
N GLU A 232 -30.89 -25.88 27.04
CA GLU A 232 -31.95 -25.31 27.87
C GLU A 232 -33.09 -24.69 27.04
N HIS A 233 -34.29 -24.65 27.63
CA HIS A 233 -35.50 -24.01 27.08
C HIS A 233 -36.04 -24.63 25.78
N CYS A 234 -35.86 -25.94 25.57
CA CYS A 234 -36.48 -26.69 24.46
C CYS A 234 -37.84 -27.32 24.80
N GLY A 235 -38.34 -27.16 26.03
CA GLY A 235 -39.59 -27.77 26.49
C GLY A 235 -39.52 -29.27 26.76
N ARG A 236 -38.39 -29.92 26.43
CA ARG A 236 -38.05 -31.33 26.67
C ARG A 236 -36.60 -31.45 27.12
N PRO A 237 -36.17 -32.56 27.75
CA PRO A 237 -34.76 -32.85 28.00
C PRO A 237 -34.02 -33.11 26.68
N VAL A 238 -33.09 -32.23 26.32
CA VAL A 238 -32.34 -32.26 25.05
C VAL A 238 -30.85 -32.26 25.34
N PHE A 239 -30.13 -33.28 24.90
CA PHE A 239 -28.71 -33.43 25.20
C PHE A 239 -27.88 -33.63 23.94
N TYR A 240 -26.78 -32.90 23.81
CA TYR A 240 -25.66 -33.30 22.95
C TYR A 240 -24.72 -34.19 23.75
N SER A 241 -24.34 -35.32 23.16
CA SER A 241 -23.31 -36.17 23.78
C SER A 241 -21.93 -35.52 23.75
N GLY A 242 -21.64 -34.70 22.75
CA GLY A 242 -20.27 -34.28 22.47
C GLY A 242 -19.42 -35.43 21.92
N ALA A 243 -18.19 -35.07 21.54
CA ALA A 243 -17.23 -36.05 21.03
C ALA A 243 -16.68 -36.94 22.14
N ILE A 244 -16.41 -38.20 21.79
CA ILE A 244 -15.85 -39.18 22.72
C ILE A 244 -14.35 -38.95 23.03
N ASN A 245 -13.66 -38.19 22.16
CA ASN A 245 -12.25 -37.82 22.26
C ASN A 245 -12.08 -36.34 21.93
N GLY A 246 -10.98 -35.72 22.36
CA GLY A 246 -10.64 -34.35 21.95
C GLY A 246 -10.10 -34.33 20.52
N LEU A 247 -10.68 -33.50 19.66
CA LEU A 247 -10.32 -33.45 18.24
C LEU A 247 -9.41 -32.26 17.95
N THR A 248 -9.80 -31.06 18.38
CA THR A 248 -9.13 -29.79 18.09
C THR A 248 -8.83 -28.94 19.33
N PHE A 249 -7.98 -27.90 19.17
CA PHE A 249 -7.68 -26.94 20.25
C PHE A 249 -8.83 -25.99 20.59
N ASN A 250 -9.89 -25.92 19.77
CA ASN A 250 -11.07 -25.12 20.12
C ASN A 250 -11.80 -25.74 21.32
N GLU A 251 -11.74 -27.06 21.44
CA GLU A 251 -12.36 -27.86 22.50
C GLU A 251 -11.54 -27.88 23.80
N GLU A 252 -10.52 -27.04 23.93
CA GLU A 252 -9.68 -26.97 25.13
C GLU A 252 -10.51 -26.69 26.38
N GLY A 253 -10.29 -27.48 27.43
CA GLY A 253 -11.01 -27.36 28.70
C GLY A 253 -12.45 -27.89 28.68
N GLN A 254 -12.91 -28.51 27.59
CA GLN A 254 -14.24 -29.12 27.50
C GLN A 254 -14.23 -30.59 27.90
N ASP A 255 -15.31 -31.02 28.55
CA ASP A 255 -15.54 -32.41 28.89
C ASP A 255 -15.82 -33.25 27.62
N LYS A 256 -15.23 -34.45 27.56
CA LYS A 256 -15.42 -35.43 26.47
C LYS A 256 -15.89 -36.75 27.05
N GLY A 257 -16.82 -37.43 26.37
CA GLY A 257 -17.49 -38.56 26.99
C GLY A 257 -18.82 -38.94 26.37
N PHE A 258 -19.72 -39.43 27.22
CA PHE A 258 -21.07 -39.89 26.86
C PHE A 258 -22.02 -39.78 28.05
N TRP A 259 -23.33 -39.78 27.78
CA TRP A 259 -24.37 -39.70 28.81
C TRP A 259 -24.98 -41.04 29.16
N ILE A 260 -25.40 -41.17 30.42
CA ILE A 260 -26.36 -42.17 30.88
C ILE A 260 -27.62 -41.42 31.29
N HIS A 261 -28.74 -41.73 30.64
CA HIS A 261 -30.06 -41.16 30.92
C HIS A 261 -30.94 -42.21 31.61
N ASP A 262 -31.43 -41.91 32.81
CA ASP A 262 -32.45 -42.67 33.52
C ASP A 262 -33.82 -42.02 33.23
N VAL A 263 -34.63 -42.67 32.40
CA VAL A 263 -36.01 -42.27 32.05
C VAL A 263 -36.99 -42.96 33.00
N GLU A 264 -37.71 -42.19 33.82
CA GLU A 264 -38.76 -42.72 34.70
C GLU A 264 -40.07 -42.96 33.93
N MET A 265 -40.71 -44.10 34.17
CA MET A 265 -41.85 -44.55 33.36
C MET A 265 -43.21 -44.02 33.85
N ASP A 266 -43.26 -43.39 35.02
CA ASP A 266 -44.50 -42.95 35.69
C ASP A 266 -44.74 -41.42 35.61
N SER A 267 -43.81 -40.63 35.08
CA SER A 267 -43.97 -39.18 34.88
C SER A 267 -43.16 -38.66 33.69
N HIS A 268 -43.79 -37.86 32.82
CA HIS A 268 -43.16 -37.26 31.63
C HIS A 268 -42.14 -36.14 31.97
N ASP A 269 -41.91 -35.85 33.26
CA ASP A 269 -41.13 -34.70 33.75
C ASP A 269 -39.77 -35.04 34.40
N HIS A 270 -39.37 -36.32 34.44
CA HIS A 270 -38.16 -36.74 35.15
C HIS A 270 -37.27 -37.67 34.30
N VAL A 271 -36.38 -37.06 33.50
CA VAL A 271 -35.18 -37.71 32.97
C VAL A 271 -33.98 -37.27 33.81
N PHE A 272 -33.30 -38.22 34.43
CA PHE A 272 -32.05 -37.95 35.16
C PHE A 272 -30.84 -38.30 34.30
N SER A 273 -30.02 -37.31 33.99
CA SER A 273 -28.86 -37.46 33.10
C SER A 273 -27.55 -37.36 33.87
N ARG A 274 -26.63 -38.29 33.62
CA ARG A 274 -25.27 -38.27 34.17
C ARG A 274 -24.24 -38.40 33.05
N PHE A 275 -23.30 -37.45 32.99
CA PHE A 275 -22.18 -37.51 32.07
C PHE A 275 -21.05 -38.39 32.61
N ILE A 276 -20.39 -39.13 31.71
CA ILE A 276 -19.23 -39.96 32.02
C ILE A 276 -18.06 -39.52 31.14
N ASN A 277 -17.05 -38.91 31.76
CA ASN A 277 -15.84 -38.50 31.07
C ASN A 277 -15.03 -39.71 30.60
N THR A 278 -14.57 -39.66 29.35
CA THR A 278 -13.65 -40.64 28.77
C THR A 278 -12.20 -40.29 29.11
N PRO A 279 -11.25 -41.24 29.02
CA PRO A 279 -9.83 -40.98 29.20
C PRO A 279 -9.21 -40.34 27.93
N TYR A 280 -9.80 -39.23 27.49
CA TYR A 280 -9.32 -38.44 26.36
C TYR A 280 -8.02 -37.71 26.73
N ARG A 281 -7.23 -37.34 25.70
CA ARG A 281 -6.05 -36.50 25.92
C ARG A 281 -6.46 -35.03 25.88
N GLU A 282 -6.10 -34.31 26.92
CA GLU A 282 -6.36 -32.88 27.02
C GLU A 282 -5.49 -32.07 26.05
N PHE A 283 -6.08 -31.00 25.53
CA PHE A 283 -5.38 -29.95 24.81
C PHE A 283 -4.96 -28.85 25.78
N LEU A 284 -3.80 -28.23 25.53
CA LEU A 284 -3.30 -27.12 26.34
C LEU A 284 -2.66 -26.06 25.44
N THR A 285 -3.17 -24.83 25.54
CA THR A 285 -2.56 -23.63 24.97
C THR A 285 -1.83 -22.87 26.05
N GLU A 286 -0.50 -22.88 26.01
CA GLU A 286 0.32 -22.04 26.88
C GLU A 286 0.63 -20.71 26.17
N LYS A 287 0.26 -19.61 26.82
CA LYS A 287 0.57 -18.24 26.37
C LYS A 287 1.81 -17.74 27.10
N TRP A 288 2.86 -17.42 26.36
CA TRP A 288 4.12 -16.97 26.91
C TRP A 288 4.37 -15.50 26.59
N ASP A 289 4.98 -14.78 27.52
CA ASP A 289 5.48 -13.42 27.33
C ASP A 289 7.02 -13.37 27.35
N ASP A 290 7.58 -12.16 27.31
CA ASP A 290 9.01 -11.89 27.48
C ASP A 290 9.58 -12.57 28.74
N GLN A 291 8.86 -12.49 29.86
CA GLN A 291 9.31 -13.03 31.13
C GLN A 291 9.39 -14.56 31.09
N ASN A 292 8.41 -15.22 30.45
CA ASN A 292 8.44 -16.66 30.28
C ASN A 292 9.61 -17.12 29.39
N ILE A 293 9.90 -16.39 28.31
CA ILE A 293 11.02 -16.72 27.41
C ILE A 293 12.36 -16.46 28.09
N GLU A 294 12.54 -15.32 28.76
CA GLU A 294 13.74 -15.03 29.54
C GLU A 294 13.99 -16.11 30.59
N THR A 295 12.92 -16.53 31.26
CA THR A 295 12.99 -17.63 32.23
C THR A 295 13.47 -18.91 31.53
N PHE A 296 12.84 -19.34 30.43
CA PHE A 296 13.27 -20.52 29.67
C PHE A 296 14.74 -20.44 29.21
N LEU A 297 15.18 -19.29 28.71
CA LEU A 297 16.57 -19.05 28.31
C LEU A 297 17.54 -19.12 29.50
N SER A 298 17.12 -18.69 30.69
CA SER A 298 17.92 -18.76 31.92
C SER A 298 18.10 -20.19 32.45
N TYR A 299 17.23 -21.13 32.05
CA TYR A 299 17.33 -22.57 32.35
C TYR A 299 18.14 -23.35 31.30
N GLU A 300 19.00 -22.67 30.53
CA GLU A 300 19.84 -23.29 29.49
C GLU A 300 19.06 -24.13 28.44
N GLY A 301 17.77 -23.82 28.24
CA GLY A 301 16.90 -24.55 27.31
C GLY A 301 16.18 -25.76 27.90
N GLU A 302 16.30 -26.01 29.21
CA GLU A 302 15.43 -26.94 29.94
C GLU A 302 14.06 -26.30 30.24
N ALA A 303 13.03 -27.13 30.38
CA ALA A 303 11.67 -26.64 30.63
C ALA A 303 11.68 -26.03 32.04
N PRO A 304 11.18 -24.81 32.23
CA PRO A 304 11.09 -24.27 33.57
C PRO A 304 10.16 -25.14 34.44
N THR A 305 10.46 -25.21 35.73
CA THR A 305 9.81 -26.09 36.71
C THR A 305 8.28 -26.01 36.77
N TRP A 306 7.68 -24.88 36.37
CA TRP A 306 6.23 -24.72 36.30
C TRP A 306 5.56 -25.39 35.10
N LEU A 307 6.33 -25.76 34.07
CA LEU A 307 5.88 -26.62 32.96
C LEU A 307 6.07 -28.09 33.29
N HIS A 308 6.90 -28.45 34.28
CA HIS A 308 7.06 -29.84 34.68
C HIS A 308 5.86 -30.38 35.47
N GLY A 309 5.73 -31.70 35.53
CA GLY A 309 4.72 -32.38 36.33
C GLY A 309 3.38 -32.56 35.62
N THR A 310 2.27 -32.48 36.36
CA THR A 310 0.92 -32.78 35.84
C THR A 310 0.39 -31.77 34.82
N ARG A 311 1.09 -30.65 34.60
CA ARG A 311 0.62 -29.58 33.72
C ARG A 311 0.72 -29.93 32.24
N VAL A 312 1.88 -30.44 31.80
CA VAL A 312 2.15 -30.80 30.40
C VAL A 312 2.06 -32.31 30.14
N LYS A 313 2.18 -33.13 31.19
CA LYS A 313 2.27 -34.57 31.07
C LYS A 313 1.06 -35.17 30.35
N ASP A 314 1.32 -36.00 29.33
CA ASP A 314 0.34 -36.73 28.52
C ASP A 314 -0.64 -35.85 27.70
N LYS A 315 -0.43 -34.53 27.66
CA LYS A 315 -1.28 -33.56 26.95
C LYS A 315 -0.77 -33.24 25.54
N ILE A 316 -1.67 -32.71 24.72
CA ILE A 316 -1.37 -32.15 23.40
C ILE A 316 -1.21 -30.65 23.56
N ILE A 317 -0.04 -30.12 23.25
CA ILE A 317 0.36 -28.78 23.68
C ILE A 317 0.64 -27.91 22.47
N ARG A 318 0.21 -26.65 22.55
CA ARG A 318 0.74 -25.58 21.72
C ARG A 318 1.25 -24.44 22.59
N ILE A 319 2.32 -23.81 22.14
CA ILE A 319 2.84 -22.57 22.74
C ILE A 319 2.59 -21.43 21.77
N HIS A 320 1.91 -20.42 22.29
CA HIS A 320 1.71 -19.12 21.66
C HIS A 320 2.51 -18.10 22.46
N TYR A 321 3.42 -17.36 21.84
CA TYR A 321 4.27 -16.43 22.60
C TYR A 321 4.29 -15.02 22.02
N GLU A 322 4.38 -14.04 22.91
CA GLU A 322 4.56 -12.62 22.60
C GLU A 322 5.90 -12.18 23.19
N CYS A 323 6.83 -11.70 22.36
CA CYS A 323 8.13 -11.29 22.88
C CYS A 323 8.90 -10.28 22.06
N SER A 324 9.90 -9.67 22.66
CA SER A 324 10.79 -8.74 21.98
C SER A 324 11.55 -9.39 20.83
N ASP A 325 11.87 -8.61 19.79
CA ASP A 325 12.64 -9.11 18.64
C ASP A 325 14.01 -9.70 19.07
N GLU A 326 14.60 -9.16 20.12
CA GLU A 326 15.85 -9.66 20.70
C GLU A 326 15.66 -11.05 21.32
N LEU A 327 14.60 -11.24 22.11
CA LEU A 327 14.28 -12.53 22.73
C LEU A 327 13.81 -13.57 21.71
N ASN A 328 13.04 -13.16 20.68
CA ASN A 328 12.62 -14.05 19.60
C ASN A 328 13.83 -14.62 18.83
N LYS A 329 14.88 -13.83 18.62
CA LYS A 329 16.13 -14.30 17.97
C LYS A 329 16.91 -15.28 18.86
N GLN A 330 16.84 -15.12 20.18
CA GLN A 330 17.51 -15.99 21.14
C GLN A 330 16.74 -17.29 21.37
N LEU A 331 15.42 -17.29 21.22
CA LEU A 331 14.57 -18.47 21.43
C LEU A 331 14.80 -19.55 20.37
N ASN A 332 15.43 -20.66 20.78
CA ASN A 332 15.53 -21.85 19.94
C ASN A 332 14.27 -22.72 20.08
N ARG A 333 13.35 -22.59 19.12
CA ARG A 333 12.07 -23.33 19.11
C ARG A 333 12.23 -24.85 19.12
N LYS A 334 13.27 -25.40 18.51
CA LYS A 334 13.54 -26.85 18.53
C LYS A 334 13.98 -27.33 19.92
N VAL A 335 14.72 -26.50 20.65
CA VAL A 335 15.11 -26.81 22.04
C VAL A 335 13.88 -26.73 22.94
N LEU A 336 13.03 -25.72 22.76
CA LEU A 336 11.75 -25.62 23.47
C LEU A 336 10.84 -26.82 23.20
N GLU A 337 10.71 -27.23 21.95
CA GLU A 337 9.93 -28.42 21.58
C GLU A 337 10.49 -29.69 22.23
N LYS A 338 11.81 -29.91 22.15
CA LYS A 338 12.48 -31.05 22.79
C LYS A 338 12.25 -31.06 24.31
N SER A 339 12.36 -29.89 24.92
CA SER A 339 12.19 -29.67 26.34
C SER A 339 10.76 -29.96 26.83
N LEU A 340 9.74 -29.60 26.04
CA LEU A 340 8.34 -29.99 26.32
C LEU A 340 8.14 -31.51 26.28
N TYR A 341 8.74 -32.20 25.31
CA TYR A 341 8.71 -33.66 25.26
C TYR A 341 9.43 -34.29 26.46
N GLU A 342 10.60 -33.76 26.85
CA GLU A 342 11.33 -34.18 28.06
C GLU A 342 10.52 -33.92 29.34
N ALA A 343 9.71 -32.86 29.37
CA ALA A 343 8.78 -32.56 30.46
C ALA A 343 7.53 -33.48 30.48
N GLY A 344 7.31 -34.29 29.43
CA GLY A 344 6.27 -35.31 29.36
C GLY A 344 5.09 -35.00 28.44
N ALA A 345 5.19 -33.97 27.59
CA ALA A 345 4.18 -33.69 26.58
C ALA A 345 3.97 -34.91 25.65
N PHE A 346 2.72 -35.26 25.36
CA PHE A 346 2.42 -36.35 24.43
C PHE A 346 2.66 -35.94 22.98
N TYR A 347 2.27 -34.72 22.63
CA TYR A 347 2.45 -34.15 21.30
C TYR A 347 2.55 -32.63 21.39
N VAL A 348 3.61 -32.05 20.80
CA VAL A 348 3.74 -30.60 20.63
C VAL A 348 3.21 -30.26 19.24
N ALA A 349 2.04 -29.65 19.16
CA ALA A 349 1.37 -29.34 17.91
C ALA A 349 1.98 -28.13 17.20
N GLU A 350 2.26 -27.05 17.96
CA GLU A 350 2.93 -25.87 17.43
C GLU A 350 3.64 -25.05 18.54
N VAL A 351 4.69 -24.32 18.14
CA VAL A 351 5.36 -23.30 18.94
C VAL A 351 5.51 -22.07 18.05
N LYS A 352 4.63 -21.08 18.22
CA LYS A 352 4.46 -19.98 17.28
C LYS A 352 4.42 -18.62 17.99
N PRO A 353 5.09 -17.58 17.44
CA PRO A 353 4.90 -16.22 17.91
C PRO A 353 3.50 -15.71 17.51
N VAL A 354 2.78 -15.14 18.46
CA VAL A 354 1.56 -14.36 18.20
C VAL A 354 1.94 -12.92 17.85
N GLN A 355 2.90 -12.34 18.57
CA GLN A 355 3.38 -10.99 18.34
C GLN A 355 4.87 -10.86 18.68
N ILE A 356 5.63 -10.15 17.84
CA ILE A 356 7.02 -9.79 18.15
C ILE A 356 7.08 -8.29 18.43
N ILE A 357 7.43 -7.91 19.65
CA ILE A 357 7.47 -6.54 20.15
C ILE A 357 8.80 -5.91 19.74
N THR A 358 8.81 -5.07 18.72
CA THR A 358 9.96 -4.22 18.42
C THR A 358 9.91 -2.95 19.27
N ALA A 359 11.04 -2.23 19.41
CA ALA A 359 11.12 -0.98 20.17
C ALA A 359 10.14 0.12 19.73
N LEU A 360 9.41 -0.10 18.64
CA LEU A 360 8.50 0.82 17.96
C LEU A 360 7.00 0.49 18.14
N THR A 361 6.65 -0.56 18.89
CA THR A 361 5.24 -0.98 19.12
C THR A 361 4.56 -0.21 20.26
N LYS A 362 5.20 0.81 20.86
CA LYS A 362 4.54 1.67 21.86
C LYS A 362 3.89 2.88 21.20
N GLN A 363 2.56 2.85 21.19
CA GLN A 363 1.56 3.91 20.95
C GLN A 363 0.86 3.85 19.59
N GLU A 364 -0.40 3.40 19.66
CA GLU A 364 -1.28 3.09 18.52
C GLU A 364 -1.73 4.37 17.81
N LEU A 365 -1.17 4.58 16.62
CA LEU A 365 -1.91 5.27 15.57
C LEU A 365 -2.86 4.26 14.95
N SER A 366 -4.15 4.58 14.96
CA SER A 366 -5.23 3.74 14.45
C SER A 366 -5.97 4.48 13.36
N GLU A 367 -6.34 3.76 12.31
CA GLU A 367 -7.26 4.24 11.27
C GLU A 367 -8.62 4.71 11.82
N ASN A 368 -9.05 4.23 12.99
CA ASN A 368 -10.31 4.60 13.63
C ASN A 368 -10.22 5.96 14.36
N ALA A 369 -9.01 6.43 14.65
CA ALA A 369 -8.80 7.75 15.22
C ALA A 369 -8.91 8.82 14.13
N GLY A 370 -9.55 9.95 14.45
CA GLY A 370 -9.67 11.06 13.51
C GLY A 370 -8.30 11.61 13.10
N PRO A 371 -8.15 12.27 11.93
CA PRO A 371 -6.86 12.80 11.46
C PRO A 371 -6.14 13.69 12.47
N MET A 372 -6.90 14.43 13.29
CA MET A 372 -6.36 15.28 14.35
C MET A 372 -5.75 14.48 15.50
N GLU A 373 -6.41 13.40 15.90
CA GLU A 373 -5.95 12.53 16.97
C GLU A 373 -4.70 11.75 16.54
N ASN A 374 -4.70 11.25 15.30
CA ASN A 374 -3.53 10.62 14.70
C ASN A 374 -2.32 11.57 14.57
N LEU A 375 -2.54 12.85 14.22
CA LEU A 375 -1.48 13.87 14.23
C LEU A 375 -0.89 14.06 15.63
N ARG A 376 -1.74 14.13 16.67
CA ARG A 376 -1.27 14.25 18.06
C ARG A 376 -0.44 13.04 18.49
N ASN A 377 -0.89 11.83 18.16
CA ASN A 377 -0.19 10.60 18.49
C ASN A 377 1.14 10.50 17.74
N TRP A 378 1.19 10.92 16.47
CA TRP A 378 2.42 11.01 15.69
C TRP A 378 3.42 12.02 16.28
N CYS A 379 2.96 13.22 16.64
CA CYS A 379 3.82 14.23 17.26
C CYS A 379 4.44 13.73 18.58
N ARG A 380 3.67 13.01 19.40
CA ARG A 380 4.21 12.38 20.61
C ARG A 380 5.26 11.32 20.31
N ALA A 381 5.02 10.48 19.30
CA ALA A 381 5.96 9.43 18.90
C ALA A 381 7.29 10.00 18.36
N GLU A 382 7.24 11.11 17.63
CA GLU A 382 8.43 11.80 17.09
C GLU A 382 9.12 12.72 18.12
N GLY A 383 8.59 12.83 19.35
CA GLY A 383 9.21 13.59 20.44
C GLY A 383 8.96 15.10 20.44
N PHE A 384 7.90 15.57 19.75
CA PHE A 384 7.50 16.98 19.81
C PHE A 384 6.96 17.36 21.19
N THR A 385 7.21 18.60 21.61
CA THR A 385 6.67 19.12 22.87
C THR A 385 5.15 19.33 22.78
N PRO A 386 4.42 19.39 23.92
CA PRO A 386 2.98 19.68 23.91
C PRO A 386 2.63 21.03 23.25
N GLU A 387 3.51 22.03 23.39
CA GLU A 387 3.35 23.36 22.79
C GLU A 387 3.48 23.30 21.26
N GLU A 388 4.53 22.66 20.74
CA GLU A 388 4.71 22.46 19.29
C GLU A 388 3.58 21.63 18.68
N THR A 389 3.11 20.62 19.41
CA THR A 389 1.97 19.78 18.98
C THR A 389 0.70 20.62 18.83
N LEU A 390 0.39 21.47 19.81
CA LEU A 390 -0.78 22.34 19.77
C LEU A 390 -0.73 23.32 18.58
N GLU A 391 0.45 23.87 18.28
CA GLU A 391 0.63 24.77 17.15
C GLU A 391 0.43 24.07 15.80
N LEU A 392 0.88 22.82 15.67
CA LEU A 392 0.62 21.98 14.50
C LEU A 392 -0.87 21.64 14.38
N GLU A 393 -1.56 21.33 15.49
CA GLU A 393 -3.01 21.10 15.51
C GLU A 393 -3.80 22.32 15.01
N ILE A 394 -3.43 23.53 15.45
CA ILE A 394 -4.07 24.79 15.02
C ILE A 394 -3.94 24.99 13.50
N LEU A 395 -2.76 24.71 12.93
CA LEU A 395 -2.51 24.84 11.50
C LEU A 395 -3.15 23.71 10.68
N ALA A 396 -3.22 22.50 11.24
CA ALA A 396 -3.82 21.33 10.59
C ALA A 396 -5.34 21.41 10.53
N ARG A 397 -6.00 22.01 11.54
CA ARG A 397 -7.45 22.06 11.66
C ARG A 397 -8.18 22.59 10.42
N PRO A 398 -7.84 23.78 9.86
CA PRO A 398 -8.50 24.25 8.64
C PRO A 398 -8.25 23.34 7.42
N LEU A 399 -7.12 22.63 7.36
CA LEU A 399 -6.85 21.65 6.30
C LEU A 399 -7.75 20.43 6.45
N ILE A 400 -7.86 19.90 7.67
CA ILE A 400 -8.72 18.76 8.03
C ILE A 400 -10.19 19.07 7.78
N ASP A 401 -10.67 20.25 8.18
CA ASP A 401 -12.06 20.66 7.97
C ASP A 401 -12.37 20.81 6.45
N THR A 402 -11.41 21.31 5.67
CA THR A 402 -11.55 21.43 4.20
C THR A 402 -11.66 20.08 3.52
N VAL A 403 -10.89 19.08 3.96
CA VAL A 403 -10.96 17.73 3.39
C VAL A 403 -12.20 17.00 3.86
N SER A 404 -12.52 17.09 5.16
CA SER A 404 -13.67 16.42 5.77
C SER A 404 -15.01 16.90 5.19
N SER A 405 -15.10 18.16 4.75
CA SER A 405 -16.29 18.72 4.09
C SER A 405 -16.45 18.32 2.62
N ARG A 406 -15.38 17.84 1.97
CA ARG A 406 -15.38 17.35 0.57
C ARG A 406 -15.58 15.84 0.47
N MET A 407 -15.40 15.12 1.57
CA MET A 407 -15.70 13.70 1.65
C MET A 407 -17.21 13.49 1.50
N PRO A 408 -17.67 12.63 0.57
CA PRO A 408 -18.99 12.04 0.72
C PRO A 408 -18.99 11.35 2.09
N THR A 409 -19.84 11.80 3.02
CA THR A 409 -20.08 11.06 4.26
C THR A 409 -20.35 9.62 3.88
N GLY A 410 -19.48 8.69 4.29
CA GLY A 410 -19.52 7.27 3.96
C GLY A 410 -20.85 6.63 4.33
N LYS A 411 -21.85 6.82 3.48
CA LYS A 411 -23.19 6.23 3.59
C LYS A 411 -23.33 4.96 2.78
N LEU A 412 -22.34 4.62 1.95
CA LEU A 412 -22.34 3.40 1.15
C LEU A 412 -21.39 2.39 1.81
N SER A 413 -21.86 1.79 2.89
CA SER A 413 -21.34 0.53 3.41
C SER A 413 -22.19 -0.61 2.87
N GLY A 414 -21.58 -1.71 2.44
CA GLY A 414 -22.30 -2.86 1.92
C GLY A 414 -21.44 -3.79 1.09
N VAL A 415 -22.08 -4.77 0.46
CA VAL A 415 -21.40 -5.72 -0.44
C VAL A 415 -21.35 -5.12 -1.84
N PHE A 416 -20.16 -5.07 -2.44
CA PHE A 416 -19.94 -4.78 -3.85
C PHE A 416 -20.03 -6.09 -4.64
N GLU A 417 -21.17 -6.34 -5.30
CA GLU A 417 -21.47 -7.61 -5.96
C GLU A 417 -21.80 -7.39 -7.45
N PRO A 418 -21.21 -8.19 -8.37
CA PRO A 418 -21.50 -8.09 -9.79
C PRO A 418 -22.91 -8.62 -10.06
N ARG A 419 -23.67 -7.89 -10.89
CA ARG A 419 -25.03 -8.27 -11.28
C ARG A 419 -25.10 -8.66 -12.74
N ARG A 420 -24.58 -7.82 -13.64
CA ARG A 420 -24.65 -8.06 -15.08
C ARG A 420 -23.46 -7.43 -15.80
N LEU A 421 -22.95 -8.10 -16.82
CA LEU A 421 -21.96 -7.57 -17.73
C LEU A 421 -22.48 -7.69 -19.17
N GLU A 422 -22.40 -6.60 -19.93
CA GLU A 422 -22.71 -6.56 -21.36
C GLU A 422 -21.54 -5.94 -22.11
N VAL A 423 -21.13 -6.56 -23.21
CA VAL A 423 -20.09 -6.03 -24.09
C VAL A 423 -20.58 -5.98 -25.52
N LYS A 424 -20.13 -4.96 -26.26
CA LYS A 424 -20.38 -4.79 -27.69
C LYS A 424 -19.08 -4.43 -28.40
N ASN A 425 -18.73 -5.20 -29.43
CA ASN A 425 -17.49 -5.10 -30.20
C ASN A 425 -16.23 -5.09 -29.30
N TYR A 426 -16.18 -6.00 -28.33
CA TYR A 426 -15.10 -6.16 -27.36
C TYR A 426 -14.31 -7.45 -27.63
N ARG A 427 -13.11 -7.30 -28.20
CA ARG A 427 -12.20 -8.37 -28.64
C ARG A 427 -12.92 -9.38 -29.54
N SER A 428 -13.03 -10.64 -29.11
CA SER A 428 -13.72 -11.72 -29.82
C SER A 428 -15.25 -11.65 -29.71
N TYR A 429 -15.80 -10.77 -28.87
CA TYR A 429 -17.23 -10.62 -28.64
C TYR A 429 -17.81 -9.46 -29.47
N ARG A 430 -18.69 -9.77 -30.43
CA ARG A 430 -19.46 -8.73 -31.13
C ARG A 430 -20.59 -8.19 -30.27
N GLU A 431 -21.31 -9.08 -29.60
CA GLU A 431 -22.34 -8.75 -28.62
C GLU A 431 -22.51 -9.94 -27.67
N ALA A 432 -22.32 -9.71 -26.38
CA ALA A 432 -22.50 -10.73 -25.36
C ALA A 432 -22.96 -10.11 -24.05
N SER A 433 -23.84 -10.81 -23.33
CA SER A 433 -24.32 -10.40 -22.02
C SER A 433 -24.34 -11.59 -21.07
N PHE A 434 -23.98 -11.38 -19.82
CA PHE A 434 -23.98 -12.41 -18.79
C PHE A 434 -24.56 -11.86 -17.48
N ASP A 435 -25.41 -12.65 -16.83
CA ASP A 435 -26.06 -12.35 -15.56
C ASP A 435 -25.38 -13.17 -14.44
N PHE A 436 -24.88 -12.48 -13.42
CA PHE A 436 -24.16 -13.07 -12.29
C PHE A 436 -25.07 -13.44 -11.11
N SER A 437 -26.37 -13.14 -11.17
CA SER A 437 -27.31 -13.39 -10.07
C SER A 437 -27.35 -14.86 -9.63
N GLN A 438 -27.20 -15.80 -10.58
CA GLN A 438 -27.20 -17.24 -10.32
C GLN A 438 -25.80 -17.84 -10.10
N VAL A 439 -24.74 -17.04 -10.08
CA VAL A 439 -23.35 -17.51 -9.93
C VAL A 439 -22.91 -17.35 -8.49
N ASN A 440 -22.48 -18.45 -7.87
CA ASN A 440 -21.89 -18.44 -6.52
C ASN A 440 -20.50 -19.06 -6.52
N PHE A 441 -20.35 -20.28 -7.04
CA PHE A 441 -19.07 -20.97 -7.16
C PHE A 441 -18.98 -21.66 -8.51
N ALA A 442 -18.29 -21.03 -9.46
CA ALA A 442 -18.33 -21.45 -10.87
C ALA A 442 -16.94 -21.51 -11.51
N VAL A 443 -16.80 -22.42 -12.48
CA VAL A 443 -15.64 -22.49 -13.37
C VAL A 443 -15.99 -21.99 -14.78
N VAL A 444 -15.17 -21.13 -15.36
CA VAL A 444 -15.30 -20.68 -16.75
C VAL A 444 -14.49 -21.61 -17.65
N GLY A 445 -15.19 -22.44 -18.43
CA GLY A 445 -14.62 -23.37 -19.40
C GLY A 445 -14.78 -22.90 -20.85
N GLY A 446 -13.90 -23.38 -21.72
CA GLY A 446 -13.95 -23.13 -23.17
C GLY A 446 -12.56 -23.30 -23.81
N PRO A 447 -12.45 -23.31 -25.15
CA PRO A 447 -11.16 -23.41 -25.86
C PRO A 447 -10.15 -22.33 -25.43
N ASN A 448 -8.85 -22.62 -25.58
CA ASN A 448 -7.80 -21.63 -25.29
C ASN A 448 -7.81 -20.51 -26.34
N GLY A 449 -7.60 -19.27 -25.91
CA GLY A 449 -7.60 -18.09 -26.79
C GLY A 449 -8.97 -17.53 -27.17
N ILE A 450 -10.08 -18.12 -26.71
CA ILE A 450 -11.44 -17.69 -27.10
C ILE A 450 -11.91 -16.38 -26.42
N GLY A 451 -11.15 -15.87 -25.46
CA GLY A 451 -11.47 -14.63 -24.74
C GLY A 451 -12.18 -14.81 -23.39
N LYS A 452 -11.91 -15.91 -22.65
CA LYS A 452 -12.47 -16.15 -21.30
C LYS A 452 -12.11 -15.03 -20.32
N SER A 453 -10.82 -14.82 -20.08
CA SER A 453 -10.32 -13.76 -19.18
C SER A 453 -10.60 -12.36 -19.74
N ALA A 454 -10.71 -12.21 -21.06
CA ALA A 454 -11.10 -10.95 -21.67
C ALA A 454 -12.50 -10.50 -21.23
N PHE A 455 -13.46 -11.43 -21.14
CA PHE A 455 -14.83 -11.12 -20.76
C PHE A 455 -14.98 -11.00 -19.24
N PHE A 456 -14.54 -12.01 -18.48
CA PHE A 456 -14.82 -12.07 -17.05
C PHE A 456 -13.88 -11.25 -16.16
N MET A 457 -12.76 -10.77 -16.68
CA MET A 457 -11.78 -9.99 -15.92
C MET A 457 -11.52 -8.64 -16.57
N ASP A 458 -11.03 -8.65 -17.82
CA ASP A 458 -10.57 -7.41 -18.47
C ASP A 458 -11.72 -6.44 -18.72
N ALA A 459 -12.89 -6.91 -19.16
CA ALA A 459 -14.04 -6.04 -19.42
C ALA A 459 -14.55 -5.34 -18.14
N ILE A 460 -14.54 -6.03 -16.99
CA ILE A 460 -14.94 -5.44 -15.71
C ILE A 460 -13.91 -4.38 -15.28
N SER A 461 -12.61 -4.73 -15.31
CA SER A 461 -11.54 -3.80 -14.95
C SER A 461 -11.51 -2.56 -15.86
N ASP A 462 -11.69 -2.74 -17.17
CA ASP A 462 -11.74 -1.65 -18.15
C ASP A 462 -13.00 -0.78 -17.95
N CYS A 463 -14.16 -1.39 -17.71
CA CYS A 463 -15.39 -0.67 -17.44
C CYS A 463 -15.32 0.18 -16.16
N LEU A 464 -14.66 -0.30 -15.11
CA LEU A 464 -14.55 0.46 -13.86
C LEU A 464 -13.41 1.48 -13.87
N TYR A 465 -12.24 1.12 -14.42
CA TYR A 465 -10.99 1.86 -14.22
C TYR A 465 -10.26 2.32 -15.48
N GLU A 466 -10.77 2.03 -16.68
CA GLU A 466 -10.13 2.39 -17.95
C GLU A 466 -8.80 1.64 -18.24
N GLU A 467 -8.48 0.58 -17.49
CA GLU A 467 -7.24 -0.19 -17.65
C GLU A 467 -7.42 -1.43 -18.54
N THR A 468 -6.61 -1.52 -19.60
CA THR A 468 -6.58 -2.63 -20.56
C THR A 468 -5.28 -3.43 -20.42
N ARG A 469 -5.29 -4.75 -20.70
CA ARG A 469 -4.06 -5.59 -20.68
C ARG A 469 -2.98 -5.12 -21.66
N GLU A 470 -3.38 -4.63 -22.82
CA GLU A 470 -2.50 -4.04 -23.83
C GLU A 470 -2.62 -2.52 -23.71
N GLY A 471 -1.50 -1.80 -23.56
CA GLY A 471 -1.49 -0.36 -23.25
C GLY A 471 -2.14 0.58 -24.29
N GLU A 472 -2.72 0.05 -25.37
CA GLU A 472 -3.51 0.82 -26.33
C GLU A 472 -5.01 0.80 -25.98
N LEU A 473 -5.53 1.97 -25.64
CA LEU A 473 -6.92 2.20 -25.23
C LEU A 473 -7.97 1.80 -26.30
N THR A 474 -7.61 1.65 -27.58
CA THR A 474 -8.55 1.21 -28.64
C THR A 474 -8.29 -0.21 -29.13
N GLY A 475 -7.26 -0.89 -28.60
CA GLY A 475 -6.82 -2.21 -29.04
C GLY A 475 -7.84 -3.32 -28.81
N TRP A 476 -8.81 -3.13 -27.91
CA TRP A 476 -9.87 -4.10 -27.66
C TRP A 476 -11.05 -4.01 -28.63
N ILE A 477 -11.21 -2.96 -29.43
CA ILE A 477 -12.33 -2.87 -30.35
C ILE A 477 -12.17 -3.98 -31.40
N THR A 478 -13.21 -4.79 -31.63
CA THR A 478 -13.18 -5.87 -32.63
C THR A 478 -12.67 -5.34 -33.99
N ASN A 479 -11.82 -6.14 -34.65
CA ASN A 479 -11.25 -5.75 -35.95
C ASN A 479 -12.35 -5.55 -36.99
N GLY A 480 -12.32 -4.40 -37.68
CA GLY A 480 -13.34 -3.98 -38.66
C GLY A 480 -14.42 -3.06 -38.09
N GLU A 481 -14.55 -2.96 -36.76
CA GLU A 481 -15.57 -2.13 -36.11
C GLU A 481 -15.05 -0.73 -35.74
N LYS A 482 -15.94 0.26 -35.77
CA LYS A 482 -15.60 1.69 -35.50
C LYS A 482 -15.69 2.08 -34.03
N SER A 483 -16.54 1.38 -33.27
CA SER A 483 -16.77 1.66 -31.85
C SER A 483 -17.18 0.40 -31.09
N GLY A 484 -16.94 0.39 -29.79
CA GLY A 484 -17.38 -0.64 -28.86
C GLY A 484 -17.88 -0.05 -27.55
N ALA A 485 -18.58 -0.86 -26.77
CA ALA A 485 -19.15 -0.46 -25.49
C ALA A 485 -19.08 -1.59 -24.45
N ILE A 486 -18.96 -1.20 -23.18
CA ILE A 486 -18.98 -2.11 -22.03
C ILE A 486 -19.95 -1.54 -21.01
N THR A 487 -20.89 -2.34 -20.56
CA THR A 487 -21.84 -2.01 -19.51
C THR A 487 -21.68 -2.98 -18.36
N PHE A 488 -21.38 -2.49 -17.17
CA PHE A 488 -21.26 -3.29 -15.97
C PHE A 488 -22.24 -2.81 -14.90
N GLU A 489 -23.11 -3.71 -14.46
CA GLU A 489 -24.06 -3.50 -13.38
C GLU A 489 -23.60 -4.21 -12.12
N PHE A 490 -23.73 -3.54 -10.98
CA PHE A 490 -23.35 -4.06 -9.69
C PHE A 490 -24.24 -3.50 -8.57
N SER A 491 -24.41 -4.27 -7.51
CA SER A 491 -24.97 -3.78 -6.25
C SER A 491 -23.85 -3.22 -5.37
N MET A 492 -24.19 -2.17 -4.61
CA MET A 492 -23.35 -1.58 -3.58
C MET A 492 -24.23 -1.35 -2.35
N GLY A 493 -24.30 -2.36 -1.48
CA GLY A 493 -25.33 -2.42 -0.43
C GLY A 493 -26.73 -2.58 -1.04
N GLU A 494 -27.68 -1.74 -0.64
CA GLU A 494 -29.05 -1.76 -1.18
C GLU A 494 -29.20 -1.06 -2.55
N SER A 495 -28.21 -0.25 -2.95
CA SER A 495 -28.26 0.50 -4.21
C SER A 495 -27.72 -0.32 -5.38
N ILE A 496 -28.36 -0.18 -6.55
CA ILE A 496 -27.90 -0.79 -7.80
C ILE A 496 -27.31 0.30 -8.70
N TRP A 497 -26.10 0.05 -9.21
CA TRP A 497 -25.34 0.97 -10.03
C TRP A 497 -25.01 0.33 -11.38
N ARG A 498 -24.82 1.19 -12.39
CA ARG A 498 -24.38 0.79 -13.72
C ARG A 498 -23.35 1.77 -14.25
N VAL A 499 -22.23 1.24 -14.74
CA VAL A 499 -21.22 2.00 -15.48
C VAL A 499 -21.28 1.60 -16.94
N ILE A 500 -21.31 2.60 -17.83
CA ILE A 500 -21.31 2.40 -19.29
C ILE A 500 -20.11 3.14 -19.85
N ARG A 501 -19.19 2.41 -20.50
CA ARG A 501 -18.08 3.00 -21.26
C ARG A 501 -18.25 2.76 -22.74
N THR A 502 -18.00 3.79 -23.53
CA THR A 502 -17.94 3.65 -24.99
C THR A 502 -16.61 4.17 -25.52
N ARG A 503 -16.04 3.45 -26.49
CA ARG A 503 -14.81 3.84 -27.18
C ARG A 503 -15.03 3.80 -28.69
N ALA A 504 -14.36 4.71 -29.40
CA ALA A 504 -14.37 4.77 -30.86
C ALA A 504 -12.93 4.85 -31.39
N ARG A 505 -12.65 4.18 -32.52
CA ARG A 505 -11.33 4.26 -33.20
C ARG A 505 -11.02 5.68 -33.67
N SER A 506 -12.06 6.46 -33.96
CA SER A 506 -12.01 7.91 -34.18
C SER A 506 -13.28 8.56 -33.61
N GLY A 507 -13.15 9.32 -32.52
CA GLY A 507 -14.29 9.94 -31.83
C GLY A 507 -13.99 10.27 -30.37
N LYS A 508 -14.99 10.79 -29.64
CA LYS A 508 -14.89 11.06 -28.19
C LYS A 508 -15.28 9.81 -27.40
N THR A 509 -14.41 9.39 -26.48
CA THR A 509 -14.71 8.41 -25.43
C THR A 509 -15.75 8.96 -24.47
N THR A 510 -16.69 8.14 -24.02
CA THR A 510 -17.67 8.51 -22.99
C THR A 510 -17.69 7.51 -21.85
N VAL A 511 -18.01 8.01 -20.66
CA VAL A 511 -18.31 7.22 -19.46
C VAL A 511 -19.59 7.77 -18.85
N ALA A 512 -20.51 6.88 -18.48
CA ALA A 512 -21.72 7.22 -17.76
C ALA A 512 -21.82 6.40 -16.48
N LEU A 513 -22.14 7.04 -15.36
CA LEU A 513 -22.45 6.41 -14.07
C LEU A 513 -23.92 6.63 -13.77
N GLN A 514 -24.67 5.56 -13.58
CA GLN A 514 -26.12 5.60 -13.32
C GLN A 514 -26.45 4.84 -12.03
N GLU A 515 -27.44 5.35 -11.30
CA GLU A 515 -28.00 4.75 -10.09
C GLU A 515 -29.46 4.36 -10.35
N GLN A 516 -29.90 3.19 -9.88
CA GLN A 516 -31.28 2.77 -9.99
C GLN A 516 -32.11 3.29 -8.81
N ILE A 517 -33.10 4.14 -9.09
CA ILE A 517 -34.05 4.68 -8.10
C ILE A 517 -35.46 4.43 -8.61
N ASP A 518 -36.31 3.81 -7.79
CA ASP A 518 -37.70 3.45 -8.14
C ASP A 518 -37.81 2.67 -9.48
N GLY A 519 -36.81 1.83 -9.77
CA GLY A 519 -36.73 1.04 -10.99
C GLY A 519 -36.27 1.80 -12.24
N GLN A 520 -35.97 3.11 -12.15
CA GLN A 520 -35.46 3.93 -13.26
C GLN A 520 -33.98 4.26 -13.08
N TRP A 521 -33.23 4.33 -14.19
CA TRP A 521 -31.83 4.73 -14.20
C TRP A 521 -31.69 6.25 -14.17
N VAL A 522 -31.09 6.77 -13.10
CA VAL A 522 -30.82 8.19 -12.92
C VAL A 522 -29.33 8.45 -13.17
N ASP A 523 -29.02 9.43 -14.02
CA ASP A 523 -27.64 9.81 -14.32
C ASP A 523 -26.96 10.51 -13.12
N ARG A 524 -25.78 10.02 -12.77
CA ARG A 524 -24.90 10.53 -11.69
C ARG A 524 -23.53 10.99 -12.21
N SER A 525 -23.37 10.98 -13.53
CA SER A 525 -22.15 11.42 -14.22
C SER A 525 -21.82 12.89 -13.91
N ALA A 526 -20.55 13.25 -14.06
CA ALA A 526 -20.11 14.64 -14.07
C ALA A 526 -19.99 15.17 -15.51
N GLU A 527 -19.81 16.47 -15.68
CA GLU A 527 -19.65 17.09 -17.01
C GLU A 527 -18.40 16.59 -17.74
N LYS A 528 -17.32 16.27 -17.01
CA LYS A 528 -16.06 15.78 -17.55
C LYS A 528 -15.89 14.29 -17.26
N VAL A 529 -15.35 13.57 -18.25
CA VAL A 529 -15.01 12.14 -18.14
C VAL A 529 -14.12 11.85 -16.93
N ARG A 530 -13.10 12.70 -16.70
CA ARG A 530 -12.19 12.57 -15.54
C ARG A 530 -12.94 12.67 -14.21
N ASP A 531 -13.84 13.63 -14.07
CA ASP A 531 -14.58 13.84 -12.82
C ASP A 531 -15.57 12.68 -12.59
N THR A 532 -16.15 12.11 -13.65
CA THR A 532 -16.95 10.89 -13.56
C THR A 532 -16.10 9.67 -13.17
N GLN A 533 -14.87 9.55 -13.67
CA GLN A 533 -13.92 8.52 -13.25
C GLN A 533 -13.60 8.61 -11.75
N GLU A 534 -13.29 9.83 -11.27
CA GLU A 534 -13.00 10.08 -9.85
C GLU A 534 -14.21 9.73 -8.96
N LYS A 535 -15.45 10.00 -9.42
CA LYS A 535 -16.68 9.54 -8.75
C LYS A 535 -16.81 8.02 -8.69
N ILE A 536 -16.48 7.29 -9.76
CA ILE A 536 -16.52 5.82 -9.78
C ILE A 536 -15.52 5.26 -8.77
N VAL A 537 -14.28 5.75 -8.77
CA VAL A 537 -13.23 5.32 -7.81
C VAL A 537 -13.63 5.64 -6.37
N ALA A 538 -14.20 6.82 -6.12
CA ALA A 538 -14.71 7.19 -4.81
C ALA A 538 -15.90 6.34 -4.34
N LEU A 539 -16.80 5.97 -5.27
CA LEU A 539 -17.94 5.08 -5.00
C LEU A 539 -17.48 3.67 -4.58
N LEU A 540 -16.50 3.12 -5.29
CA LEU A 540 -15.95 1.78 -5.01
C LEU A 540 -14.96 1.79 -3.83
N GLY A 541 -14.40 2.95 -3.49
CA GLY A 541 -13.44 3.11 -2.40
C GLY A 541 -12.10 2.40 -2.63
N MET A 542 -11.76 2.07 -3.89
CA MET A 542 -10.52 1.40 -4.28
C MET A 542 -10.13 1.77 -5.71
N ASP A 543 -8.83 1.80 -5.99
CA ASP A 543 -8.29 1.99 -7.35
C ASP A 543 -8.12 0.65 -8.09
N ALA A 544 -7.71 0.72 -9.36
CA ALA A 544 -7.55 -0.44 -10.21
C ALA A 544 -6.53 -1.44 -9.66
N LEU A 545 -5.41 -0.94 -9.11
CA LEU A 545 -4.37 -1.78 -8.53
C LEU A 545 -4.89 -2.55 -7.32
N THR A 546 -5.55 -1.84 -6.39
CA THR A 546 -6.17 -2.43 -5.20
C THR A 546 -7.21 -3.47 -5.62
N PHE A 547 -8.08 -3.15 -6.58
CA PHE A 547 -9.09 -4.07 -7.10
C PHE A 547 -8.50 -5.35 -7.71
N ARG A 548 -7.35 -5.27 -8.41
CA ARG A 548 -6.63 -6.45 -8.90
C ARG A 548 -5.90 -7.23 -7.80
N CYS A 549 -5.53 -6.58 -6.70
CA CYS A 549 -4.89 -7.26 -5.57
C CYS A 549 -5.87 -8.10 -4.74
N CYS A 550 -7.16 -7.74 -4.70
CA CYS A 550 -8.14 -8.41 -3.83
C CYS A 550 -9.41 -8.95 -4.52
N GLY A 551 -9.79 -8.48 -5.72
CA GLY A 551 -11.03 -8.88 -6.41
C GLY A 551 -10.85 -9.62 -7.74
N ILE A 552 -9.79 -9.32 -8.51
CA ILE A 552 -9.49 -10.00 -9.79
C ILE A 552 -8.02 -10.42 -9.85
N ILE A 553 -7.78 -11.72 -9.71
CA ILE A 553 -6.45 -12.33 -9.76
C ILE A 553 -6.24 -12.92 -11.16
N MET A 554 -5.41 -12.26 -11.97
CA MET A 554 -5.13 -12.67 -13.35
C MET A 554 -3.98 -13.70 -13.45
N GLN A 555 -3.93 -14.41 -14.58
CA GLN A 555 -2.81 -15.27 -14.95
C GLN A 555 -1.48 -14.48 -14.93
N ASP A 556 -0.45 -15.07 -14.32
CA ASP A 556 0.88 -14.46 -14.07
C ASP A 556 0.89 -13.22 -13.14
N ALA A 557 -0.25 -12.88 -12.52
CA ALA A 557 -0.38 -11.73 -11.61
C ALA A 557 -0.74 -12.10 -10.16
N TYR A 558 -0.66 -13.39 -9.79
CA TYR A 558 -0.98 -13.88 -8.43
C TYR A 558 -0.27 -13.08 -7.34
N GLY A 559 1.00 -12.76 -7.56
CA GLY A 559 1.84 -12.03 -6.63
C GLY A 559 1.78 -10.51 -6.76
N LEU A 560 0.77 -9.89 -7.40
CA LEU A 560 0.81 -8.46 -7.70
C LEU A 560 1.19 -7.59 -6.49
N PHE A 561 0.56 -7.82 -5.33
CA PHE A 561 0.93 -7.16 -4.08
C PHE A 561 2.29 -7.64 -3.52
N LEU A 562 2.57 -8.94 -3.61
CA LEU A 562 3.81 -9.56 -3.11
C LEU A 562 5.05 -9.20 -3.95
N GLU A 563 4.88 -8.71 -5.17
CA GLU A 563 5.94 -8.37 -6.13
C GLU A 563 6.09 -6.88 -6.33
N ALA A 564 5.01 -6.12 -6.08
CA ALA A 564 4.95 -4.67 -6.04
C ALA A 564 6.12 -4.08 -5.25
N ASP A 565 6.54 -2.88 -5.65
CA ASP A 565 7.52 -2.15 -4.89
C ASP A 565 6.92 -1.57 -3.59
N ARG A 566 7.73 -0.83 -2.85
CA ARG A 566 7.31 -0.26 -1.57
C ARG A 566 6.17 0.74 -1.75
N GLU A 567 6.25 1.61 -2.75
CA GLU A 567 5.28 2.70 -2.95
C GLU A 567 3.91 2.12 -3.33
N ASP A 568 3.90 1.15 -4.24
CA ASP A 568 2.69 0.45 -4.66
C ASP A 568 2.02 -0.32 -3.51
N ARG A 569 2.81 -1.04 -2.67
CA ARG A 569 2.25 -1.74 -1.50
C ARG A 569 1.65 -0.79 -0.48
N MET A 570 2.32 0.34 -0.24
CA MET A 570 1.85 1.39 0.67
C MET A 570 0.55 2.02 0.15
N GLN A 571 0.44 2.22 -1.16
CA GLN A 571 -0.79 2.72 -1.79
C GLN A 571 -1.94 1.72 -1.64
N VAL A 572 -1.71 0.44 -1.93
CA VAL A 572 -2.74 -0.61 -1.78
C VAL A 572 -3.23 -0.71 -0.34
N LEU A 573 -2.32 -0.79 0.65
CA LEU A 573 -2.69 -0.82 2.07
C LEU A 573 -3.36 0.49 2.50
N GLY A 574 -2.89 1.64 2.02
CA GLY A 574 -3.48 2.94 2.29
C GLY A 574 -4.93 3.03 1.80
N ASN A 575 -5.20 2.58 0.58
CA ASN A 575 -6.55 2.51 0.02
C ASN A 575 -7.44 1.52 0.80
N ILE A 576 -6.89 0.37 1.19
CA ILE A 576 -7.62 -0.64 1.97
C ILE A 576 -8.04 -0.08 3.33
N LEU A 577 -7.12 0.61 4.00
CA LEU A 577 -7.31 1.21 5.32
C LEU A 577 -8.05 2.57 5.29
N GLY A 578 -8.45 3.06 4.11
CA GLY A 578 -9.16 4.35 3.99
C GLY A 578 -8.30 5.58 4.26
N LEU A 579 -6.98 5.48 4.07
CA LEU A 579 -6.01 6.53 4.37
C LEU A 579 -5.87 7.61 3.27
N GLY A 580 -6.71 7.57 2.23
CA GLY A 580 -6.72 8.56 1.15
C GLY A 580 -6.96 10.01 1.62
N ILE A 581 -7.52 10.19 2.83
CA ILE A 581 -7.61 11.51 3.48
C ILE A 581 -6.23 12.17 3.66
N TYR A 582 -5.20 11.39 3.97
CA TYR A 582 -3.86 11.91 4.25
C TYR A 582 -3.15 12.38 2.98
N GLU A 583 -3.40 11.76 1.83
CA GLU A 583 -2.87 12.23 0.53
C GLU A 583 -3.42 13.62 0.16
N GLN A 584 -4.71 13.85 0.43
CA GLN A 584 -5.32 15.16 0.23
C GLN A 584 -4.78 16.19 1.23
N LEU A 585 -4.60 15.80 2.50
CA LEU A 585 -4.01 16.66 3.53
C LEU A 585 -2.56 17.03 3.22
N GLU A 586 -1.75 16.08 2.75
CA GLU A 586 -0.38 16.31 2.29
C GLU A 586 -0.37 17.31 1.13
N THR A 587 -1.27 17.14 0.15
CA THR A 587 -1.38 18.05 -0.99
C THR A 587 -1.71 19.48 -0.55
N LEU A 588 -2.69 19.64 0.36
CA LEU A 588 -3.04 20.96 0.91
C LEU A 588 -1.90 21.56 1.74
N ALA A 589 -1.20 20.75 2.54
CA ALA A 589 -0.04 21.19 3.31
C ALA A 589 1.12 21.63 2.40
N LYS A 590 1.43 20.88 1.32
CA LYS A 590 2.43 21.26 0.30
C LYS A 590 2.04 22.56 -0.41
N ALA A 591 0.77 22.80 -0.67
CA ALA A 591 0.30 24.08 -1.20
C ALA A 591 0.59 25.23 -0.23
N LYS A 592 0.34 25.04 1.08
CA LYS A 592 0.69 26.03 2.12
C LYS A 592 2.19 26.26 2.26
N VAL A 593 3.02 25.21 2.13
CA VAL A 593 4.49 25.34 2.05
C VAL A 593 4.88 26.23 0.87
N THR A 594 4.29 25.99 -0.30
CA THR A 594 4.58 26.77 -1.51
C THR A 594 4.19 28.24 -1.34
N ASP A 595 3.02 28.52 -0.77
CA ASP A 595 2.57 29.89 -0.49
C ASP A 595 3.47 30.59 0.54
N ALA A 596 3.78 29.94 1.66
CA ALA A 596 4.64 30.50 2.70
C ALA A 596 6.07 30.77 2.18
N ASN A 597 6.61 29.87 1.36
CA ASN A 597 7.92 30.05 0.75
C ASN A 597 7.93 31.22 -0.25
N ARG A 598 6.85 31.40 -1.03
CA ARG A 598 6.69 32.54 -1.94
C ARG A 598 6.67 33.86 -1.18
N GLU A 599 5.92 33.96 -0.09
CA GLU A 599 5.85 35.18 0.71
C GLU A 599 7.19 35.49 1.42
N LEU A 600 7.87 34.46 1.94
CA LEU A 600 9.21 34.63 2.52
C LEU A 600 10.23 35.07 1.48
N GLN A 601 10.16 34.54 0.25
CA GLN A 601 11.05 34.94 -0.84
C GLN A 601 10.79 36.40 -1.26
N LYS A 602 9.52 36.82 -1.40
CA LYS A 602 9.18 38.23 -1.65
C LYS A 602 9.74 39.16 -0.59
N ALA A 603 9.66 38.77 0.69
CA ALA A 603 10.22 39.55 1.79
C ALA A 603 11.75 39.65 1.69
N LYS A 604 12.45 38.55 1.35
CA LYS A 604 13.91 38.53 1.13
C LYS A 604 14.33 39.42 -0.05
N ASP A 605 13.63 39.32 -1.18
CA ASP A 605 13.94 40.12 -2.37
C ASP A 605 13.75 41.62 -2.08
N LYS A 606 12.67 41.98 -1.38
CA LYS A 606 12.41 43.36 -0.96
C LYS A 606 13.44 43.88 0.04
N LEU A 607 13.95 43.01 0.92
CA LEU A 607 15.02 43.35 1.87
C LEU A 607 16.35 43.59 1.15
N ALA A 608 16.68 42.79 0.13
CA ALA A 608 17.86 42.99 -0.72
C ALA A 608 17.82 44.33 -1.47
N ASP A 609 16.65 44.70 -2.02
CA ASP A 609 16.45 46.00 -2.68
C ASP A 609 16.61 47.18 -1.70
N LEU A 610 16.13 47.04 -0.46
CA LEU A 610 16.29 48.06 0.58
C LEU A 610 17.74 48.15 1.06
N ASP A 611 18.42 47.01 1.26
CA ASP A 611 19.84 46.97 1.63
C ASP A 611 20.73 47.65 0.58
N GLU A 612 20.44 47.47 -0.71
CA GLU A 612 21.19 48.13 -1.79
C GLU A 612 21.00 49.65 -1.77
N LYS A 613 19.77 50.13 -1.54
CA LYS A 613 19.47 51.58 -1.40
C LYS A 613 20.17 52.20 -0.20
N LEU A 614 20.31 51.46 0.90
CA LEU A 614 20.88 51.97 2.16
C LEU A 614 22.42 52.07 2.14
N LYS A 615 23.11 51.46 1.17
CA LYS A 615 24.58 51.60 1.02
C LYS A 615 25.03 53.06 0.81
N ALA A 616 24.18 53.91 0.24
CA ALA A 616 24.49 55.32 -0.01
C ALA A 616 24.36 56.23 1.24
N LEU A 617 23.77 55.73 2.33
CA LEU A 617 23.46 56.50 3.55
C LEU A 617 24.68 57.15 4.21
N PRO A 618 25.83 56.47 4.39
CA PRO A 618 27.00 57.06 5.05
C PRO A 618 27.62 58.20 4.23
N GLY A 619 27.64 58.07 2.90
CA GLY A 619 28.22 59.08 1.99
C GLY A 619 27.37 60.34 1.86
N LEU A 620 26.03 60.20 1.90
CA LEU A 620 25.11 61.34 1.84
C LEU A 620 25.09 62.14 3.15
N LYS A 621 25.29 61.49 4.31
CA LYS A 621 25.40 62.19 5.61
C LYS A 621 26.67 63.04 5.69
N THR A 622 27.81 62.51 5.27
CA THR A 622 29.06 63.29 5.21
C THR A 622 28.97 64.43 4.20
N GLU A 623 28.31 64.23 3.05
CA GLU A 623 28.09 65.30 2.07
C GLU A 623 27.20 66.42 2.62
N GLN A 624 26.17 66.10 3.42
CA GLN A 624 25.34 67.09 4.11
C GLN A 624 26.14 67.93 5.12
N GLU A 625 26.95 67.29 5.96
CA GLU A 625 27.77 67.99 6.97
C GLU A 625 28.77 68.97 6.33
N VAL A 626 29.36 68.59 5.19
CA VAL A 626 30.28 69.44 4.41
C VAL A 626 29.54 70.65 3.82
N VAL A 627 28.38 70.44 3.20
CA VAL A 627 27.59 71.53 2.59
C VAL A 627 27.05 72.49 3.67
N GLU A 628 26.64 71.99 4.84
CA GLU A 628 26.19 72.84 5.95
C GLU A 628 27.33 73.68 6.55
N ALA A 629 28.54 73.14 6.62
CA ALA A 629 29.72 73.90 7.02
C ALA A 629 30.08 75.01 6.03
N GLU A 630 29.99 74.74 4.72
CA GLU A 630 30.24 75.73 3.66
C GLU A 630 29.20 76.87 3.67
N ILE A 631 27.92 76.56 3.89
CA ILE A 631 26.84 77.57 4.01
C ILE A 631 27.15 78.53 5.18
N LYS A 632 27.60 77.99 6.31
CA LYS A 632 27.95 78.78 7.50
C LYS A 632 29.13 79.72 7.23
N GLN A 633 30.14 79.26 6.48
CA GLN A 633 31.30 80.06 6.12
C GLN A 633 30.94 81.20 5.14
N VAL A 634 30.10 80.92 4.14
CA VAL A 634 29.66 81.93 3.16
C VAL A 634 28.78 83.00 3.82
N ALA A 635 27.92 82.61 4.77
CA ALA A 635 27.09 83.55 5.52
C ALA A 635 27.92 84.58 6.32
N ALA A 636 29.00 84.14 6.98
CA ALA A 636 29.90 85.03 7.71
C ALA A 636 30.63 86.04 6.79
N ASN A 637 31.00 85.61 5.58
CA ASN A 637 31.65 86.47 4.59
C ASN A 637 30.70 87.56 4.03
N ILE A 638 29.41 87.23 3.84
CA ILE A 638 28.38 88.20 3.41
C ILE A 638 28.19 89.28 4.49
N GLU A 639 28.15 88.89 5.77
CA GLU A 639 27.99 89.81 6.88
C GLU A 639 29.14 90.84 6.95
N SER A 640 30.38 90.38 6.80
CA SER A 640 31.57 91.25 6.77
C SER A 640 31.56 92.25 5.62
N LYS A 641 31.22 91.83 4.40
CA LYS A 641 31.21 92.70 3.20
C LYS A 641 30.05 93.70 3.19
N THR A 642 28.94 93.36 3.85
CA THR A 642 27.79 94.27 3.99
C THR A 642 28.12 95.46 4.90
N ALA A 643 29.01 95.29 5.88
CA ALA A 643 29.45 96.37 6.77
C ALA A 643 30.39 97.38 6.07
N GLU A 644 31.28 96.92 5.19
CA GLU A 644 32.15 97.78 4.37
C GLU A 644 31.36 98.65 3.39
N LEU A 645 30.33 98.09 2.75
CA LEU A 645 29.46 98.81 1.79
C LEU A 645 28.83 100.06 2.42
N LYS A 646 28.39 99.94 3.68
CA LYS A 646 27.64 100.99 4.39
C LYS A 646 28.48 102.24 4.72
N GLY A 647 29.80 102.08 4.84
CA GLY A 647 30.72 103.20 5.08
C GLY A 647 31.05 104.00 3.82
N LEU A 648 31.17 103.32 2.67
CA LEU A 648 31.40 103.96 1.36
C LEU A 648 30.18 104.75 0.86
N GLU A 649 28.96 104.32 1.22
CA GLU A 649 27.72 105.01 0.84
C GLU A 649 27.58 106.43 1.46
N GLU A 650 28.16 106.66 2.64
CA GLU A 650 28.02 107.95 3.35
C GLU A 650 28.94 109.04 2.78
N THR A 651 30.13 108.67 2.31
CA THR A 651 31.13 109.58 1.70
C THR A 651 30.71 110.05 0.31
N VAL A 652 30.13 109.15 -0.49
CA VAL A 652 29.58 109.44 -1.82
C VAL A 652 28.43 110.46 -1.73
N ARG A 653 27.57 110.36 -0.71
CA ARG A 653 26.40 111.24 -0.50
C ARG A 653 26.75 112.74 -0.38
N THR A 654 27.89 113.08 0.22
CA THR A 654 28.35 114.47 0.37
C THR A 654 28.86 115.09 -0.93
N LEU A 655 29.47 114.28 -1.81
CA LEU A 655 29.96 114.73 -3.13
C LEU A 655 28.80 114.84 -4.13
N GLU A 656 27.76 114.01 -3.98
CA GLU A 656 26.53 114.05 -4.76
C GLU A 656 25.73 115.35 -4.57
N GLU A 657 25.80 116.03 -3.42
CA GLU A 657 25.04 117.26 -3.20
C GLU A 657 25.60 118.48 -3.95
N LYS A 658 26.90 118.48 -4.26
CA LYS A 658 27.52 119.45 -5.19
C LYS A 658 27.24 119.10 -6.66
N GLN A 659 27.22 117.80 -6.98
CA GLN A 659 26.76 117.29 -8.28
C GLN A 659 25.30 117.72 -8.54
N ARG A 660 24.44 117.70 -7.53
CA ARG A 660 23.01 118.07 -7.61
C ARG A 660 22.73 119.47 -8.17
N LYS A 661 23.58 120.46 -7.90
CA LYS A 661 23.44 121.83 -8.46
C LYS A 661 23.92 121.94 -9.91
N ALA A 662 24.93 121.16 -10.29
CA ALA A 662 25.31 120.95 -11.69
C ALA A 662 24.22 120.16 -12.45
N GLU A 663 23.55 119.22 -11.78
CA GLU A 663 22.41 118.45 -12.29
C GLU A 663 21.13 119.28 -12.45
N GLU A 664 20.96 120.40 -11.75
CA GLU A 664 19.79 121.26 -11.93
C GLU A 664 19.86 122.03 -13.27
N PHE A 665 21.05 122.48 -13.65
CA PHE A 665 21.32 122.98 -15.00
C PHE A 665 21.31 121.87 -16.05
N LEU A 666 21.80 120.67 -15.70
CA LEU A 666 21.64 119.48 -16.54
C LEU A 666 20.16 119.13 -16.74
N LYS A 667 19.27 119.31 -15.76
CA LYS A 667 17.85 118.98 -15.87
C LYS A 667 17.10 119.84 -16.88
N GLN A 668 17.47 121.12 -16.99
CA GLN A 668 16.90 122.02 -18.01
C GLN A 668 17.39 121.65 -19.42
N MET A 669 18.67 121.22 -19.54
CA MET A 669 19.19 120.62 -20.77
C MET A 669 18.54 119.27 -21.07
N GLU A 670 18.38 118.41 -20.07
CA GLU A 670 17.75 117.10 -20.13
C GLU A 670 16.28 117.20 -20.44
N THR A 671 15.57 118.29 -20.14
CA THR A 671 14.16 118.43 -20.55
C THR A 671 14.07 118.65 -22.07
N LEU A 672 14.94 119.52 -22.60
CA LEU A 672 15.06 119.74 -24.04
C LEU A 672 15.63 118.52 -24.77
N ASN A 673 16.59 117.82 -24.14
CA ASN A 673 17.17 116.58 -24.63
C ASN A 673 16.25 115.38 -24.43
N THR A 674 15.37 115.29 -23.42
CA THR A 674 14.40 114.18 -23.27
C THR A 674 13.25 114.32 -24.25
N GLU A 675 12.86 115.55 -24.61
CA GLU A 675 11.91 115.75 -25.70
C GLU A 675 12.54 115.36 -27.05
N SER A 676 13.84 115.60 -27.23
CA SER A 676 14.62 115.11 -28.38
C SER A 676 14.80 113.58 -28.34
N ASP A 677 15.16 113.04 -27.17
CA ASP A 677 15.48 111.64 -26.92
C ASP A 677 14.22 110.78 -26.94
N SER A 678 13.05 111.28 -26.55
CA SER A 678 11.79 110.54 -26.72
C SER A 678 11.49 110.31 -28.21
N LYS A 679 11.81 111.28 -29.07
CA LYS A 679 11.69 111.14 -30.52
C LYS A 679 12.81 110.28 -31.10
N VAL A 680 14.01 110.30 -30.52
CA VAL A 680 15.11 109.36 -30.83
C VAL A 680 14.78 107.94 -30.37
N MET A 681 14.09 107.75 -29.25
CA MET A 681 13.65 106.46 -28.71
C MET A 681 12.51 105.89 -29.54
N ASP A 682 11.52 106.69 -29.93
CA ASP A 682 10.47 106.27 -30.88
C ASP A 682 11.08 105.86 -32.22
N ARG A 683 12.12 106.58 -32.67
CA ARG A 683 12.89 106.24 -33.86
C ARG A 683 13.67 104.93 -33.67
N ALA A 684 14.34 104.74 -32.53
CA ALA A 684 15.09 103.55 -32.19
C ALA A 684 14.20 102.31 -31.99
N GLU A 685 12.98 102.48 -31.48
CA GLU A 685 11.93 101.46 -31.35
C GLU A 685 11.47 100.97 -32.73
N GLN A 686 11.23 101.90 -33.67
CA GLN A 686 10.90 101.53 -35.05
C GLN A 686 12.09 100.88 -35.78
N ILE A 687 13.32 101.29 -35.48
CA ILE A 687 14.55 100.65 -35.97
C ILE A 687 14.69 99.23 -35.39
N LYS A 688 14.50 99.02 -34.09
CA LYS A 688 14.53 97.68 -33.46
C LYS A 688 13.45 96.74 -34.01
N ARG A 689 12.24 97.24 -34.27
CA ARG A 689 11.16 96.44 -34.89
C ARG A 689 11.52 96.02 -36.32
N LYS A 690 12.13 96.93 -37.09
CA LYS A 690 12.67 96.65 -38.43
C LYS A 690 13.83 95.65 -38.39
N GLU A 691 14.78 95.82 -37.48
CA GLU A 691 15.95 94.93 -37.31
C GLU A 691 15.58 93.53 -36.82
N LYS A 692 14.63 93.40 -35.89
CA LYS A 692 14.17 92.10 -35.40
C LYS A 692 13.39 91.30 -36.45
N ALA A 693 12.57 91.98 -37.26
CA ALA A 693 11.90 91.38 -38.41
C ALA A 693 12.92 90.97 -39.50
N GLN A 694 13.96 91.78 -39.71
CA GLN A 694 15.06 91.48 -40.64
C GLN A 694 15.89 90.27 -40.18
N LEU A 695 16.27 90.19 -38.90
CA LEU A 695 17.08 89.10 -38.33
C LEU A 695 16.40 87.72 -38.43
N MET A 696 15.07 87.67 -38.37
CA MET A 696 14.30 86.44 -38.54
C MET A 696 14.24 85.99 -40.01
N LEU A 697 14.15 86.95 -40.94
CA LEU A 697 14.21 86.70 -42.38
C LEU A 697 15.62 86.30 -42.82
N ASP A 698 16.66 86.82 -42.17
CA ASP A 698 18.06 86.45 -42.44
C ASP A 698 18.38 84.99 -42.05
N ARG A 699 17.61 84.40 -41.12
CA ARG A 699 17.71 82.98 -40.68
C ARG A 699 16.73 82.04 -41.40
N GLU A 700 16.00 82.52 -42.40
CA GLU A 700 15.03 81.74 -43.18
C GLU A 700 15.61 80.43 -43.78
N PRO A 701 16.85 80.39 -44.31
CA PRO A 701 17.44 79.16 -44.86
C PRO A 701 17.66 78.06 -43.80
N ASP A 702 18.10 78.44 -42.60
CA ASP A 702 18.41 77.51 -41.51
C ASP A 702 17.14 76.93 -40.87
N ILE A 703 16.10 77.77 -40.71
CA ILE A 703 14.79 77.36 -40.16
C ILE A 703 14.12 76.34 -41.08
N LEU A 704 14.15 76.57 -42.40
CA LEU A 704 13.60 75.64 -43.38
C LEU A 704 14.39 74.32 -43.46
N THR A 705 15.71 74.38 -43.35
CA THR A 705 16.59 73.19 -43.39
C THR A 705 16.39 72.29 -42.17
N LYS A 706 16.35 72.87 -40.96
CA LYS A 706 16.17 72.12 -39.71
C LYS A 706 14.75 71.57 -39.52
N ALA A 707 13.73 72.26 -40.05
CA ALA A 707 12.36 71.74 -40.08
C ALA A 707 12.21 70.51 -41.02
N ALA A 708 12.92 70.49 -42.16
CA ALA A 708 12.95 69.31 -43.03
C ALA A 708 13.73 68.12 -42.42
N GLU A 709 14.75 68.39 -41.60
CA GLU A 709 15.48 67.38 -40.83
C GLU A 709 14.57 66.69 -39.78
N TYR A 710 13.68 67.46 -39.13
CA TYR A 710 12.70 66.93 -38.18
C TYR A 710 11.76 65.90 -38.82
N ASP A 711 11.20 66.19 -40.00
CA ASP A 711 10.29 65.27 -40.69
C ASP A 711 10.98 63.96 -41.14
N ARG A 712 12.26 64.03 -41.54
CA ARG A 712 13.05 62.84 -41.92
C ARG A 712 13.37 61.94 -40.72
N VAL A 713 13.81 62.52 -39.60
CA VAL A 713 14.12 61.76 -38.37
C VAL A 713 12.87 61.10 -37.80
N LYS A 714 11.72 61.79 -37.85
CA LYS A 714 10.43 61.24 -37.44
C LYS A 714 10.01 60.01 -38.26
N GLN A 715 10.20 60.03 -39.58
CA GLN A 715 9.90 58.89 -40.43
C GLN A 715 10.85 57.69 -40.20
N GLN A 716 12.14 57.94 -39.94
CA GLN A 716 13.11 56.86 -39.67
C GLN A 716 12.88 56.15 -38.33
N ILE A 717 12.46 56.87 -37.29
CA ILE A 717 12.08 56.29 -36.00
C ILE A 717 10.89 55.32 -36.17
N ALA A 718 9.85 55.73 -36.89
CA ALA A 718 8.66 54.90 -37.11
C ALA A 718 8.97 53.57 -37.81
N VAL A 719 9.94 53.54 -38.73
CA VAL A 719 10.38 52.31 -39.41
C VAL A 719 11.15 51.38 -38.47
N LEU A 720 12.09 51.91 -37.68
CA LEU A 720 12.90 51.10 -36.77
C LEU A 720 12.09 50.55 -35.57
N GLU A 721 11.07 51.28 -35.10
CA GLU A 721 10.17 50.82 -34.02
C GLU A 721 9.38 49.56 -34.39
N THR A 722 9.04 49.37 -35.67
CA THR A 722 8.36 48.13 -36.12
C THR A 722 9.23 46.86 -36.01
N LYS A 723 10.56 47.01 -35.88
CA LYS A 723 11.50 45.88 -35.76
C LYS A 723 11.81 45.48 -34.32
N GLU A 724 11.45 46.30 -33.32
CA GLU A 724 11.69 46.08 -31.89
C GLU A 724 11.05 44.79 -31.33
N PRO A 725 9.82 44.40 -31.73
CA PRO A 725 9.19 43.14 -31.28
C PRO A 725 9.95 41.88 -31.73
N ARG A 726 10.56 41.91 -32.93
CA ARG A 726 11.27 40.76 -33.51
C ARG A 726 12.53 40.39 -32.73
N LEU A 727 13.18 41.36 -32.08
CA LEU A 727 14.32 41.11 -31.19
C LEU A 727 13.90 40.38 -29.91
N LYS A 728 12.72 40.68 -29.36
CA LYS A 728 12.15 39.96 -28.21
C LYS A 728 11.78 38.51 -28.57
N GLU A 729 11.22 38.29 -29.76
CA GLU A 729 10.94 36.93 -30.26
C GLU A 729 12.22 36.09 -30.40
N LEU A 730 13.28 36.65 -30.99
CA LEU A 730 14.57 35.96 -31.16
C LEU A 730 15.25 35.64 -29.81
N SER A 731 15.10 36.49 -28.80
CA SER A 731 15.57 36.21 -27.43
C SER A 731 14.76 35.08 -26.76
N GLY A 732 13.46 34.98 -27.06
CA GLY A 732 12.63 33.84 -26.65
C GLY A 732 13.06 32.53 -27.32
N GLU A 733 13.30 32.56 -28.64
CA GLU A 733 13.83 31.40 -29.38
C GLU A 733 15.21 30.96 -28.86
N GLU A 734 16.11 31.91 -28.54
CA GLU A 734 17.44 31.61 -27.98
C GLU A 734 17.33 30.81 -26.67
N ASN A 735 16.48 31.28 -25.75
CA ASN A 735 16.24 30.60 -24.47
C ASN A 735 15.66 29.20 -24.67
N GLN A 736 14.73 29.03 -25.61
CA GLN A 736 14.11 27.74 -25.88
C GLN A 736 15.10 26.73 -26.49
N VAL A 737 15.96 27.17 -27.42
CA VAL A 737 17.02 26.32 -27.98
C VAL A 737 18.06 25.96 -26.92
N LEU A 738 18.41 26.90 -26.02
CA LEU A 738 19.34 26.65 -24.92
C LEU A 738 18.80 25.56 -23.96
N GLN A 739 17.51 25.62 -23.61
CA GLN A 739 16.86 24.58 -22.80
C GLN A 739 16.88 23.20 -23.47
N ASN A 740 16.68 23.15 -24.79
CA ASN A 740 16.75 21.89 -25.55
C ASN A 740 18.17 21.30 -25.58
N ILE A 741 19.20 22.14 -25.70
CA ILE A 741 20.61 21.73 -25.60
C ILE A 741 20.89 21.13 -24.22
N THR A 742 20.49 21.79 -23.14
CA THR A 742 20.70 21.28 -21.77
C THR A 742 20.02 19.92 -21.55
N ARG A 743 18.80 19.73 -22.07
CA ARG A 743 18.08 18.44 -21.98
C ARG A 743 18.77 17.34 -22.78
N ALA A 744 19.26 17.63 -23.98
CA ALA A 744 19.99 16.68 -24.81
C ALA A 744 21.32 16.28 -24.18
N GLU A 745 22.09 17.22 -23.61
CA GLU A 745 23.34 16.96 -22.90
C GLU A 745 23.14 16.10 -21.64
N ALA A 746 22.09 16.37 -20.85
CA ALA A 746 21.74 15.55 -19.69
C ALA A 746 21.33 14.12 -20.08
N THR A 747 20.68 13.95 -21.23
CA THR A 747 20.28 12.63 -21.76
C THR A 747 21.50 11.85 -22.25
N LEU A 748 22.42 12.49 -22.98
CA LEU A 748 23.67 11.87 -23.41
C LEU A 748 24.57 11.45 -22.23
N SER A 749 24.58 12.23 -21.15
CA SER A 749 25.30 11.87 -19.93
C SER A 749 24.75 10.58 -19.29
N ARG A 750 23.42 10.44 -19.22
CA ARG A 750 22.77 9.21 -18.72
C ARG A 750 23.04 8.00 -19.63
N LEU A 751 22.86 8.14 -20.94
CA LEU A 751 23.14 7.08 -21.90
C LEU A 751 24.61 6.62 -21.81
N GLY A 752 25.55 7.55 -21.63
CA GLY A 752 26.96 7.23 -21.46
C GLY A 752 27.29 6.42 -20.19
N VAL A 753 26.51 6.53 -19.12
CA VAL A 753 26.64 5.65 -17.95
C VAL A 753 26.14 4.24 -18.29
N GLN A 754 24.96 4.13 -18.91
CA GLN A 754 24.35 2.85 -19.26
C GLN A 754 25.16 2.05 -20.28
N ILE A 755 25.77 2.73 -21.25
CA ILE A 755 26.67 2.12 -22.23
C ILE A 755 27.91 1.52 -21.52
N ARG A 756 28.56 2.28 -20.64
CA ARG A 756 29.73 1.78 -19.89
C ARG A 756 29.40 0.57 -19.01
N ASP A 757 28.24 0.56 -18.38
CA ASP A 757 27.79 -0.57 -17.55
C ASP A 757 27.56 -1.83 -18.40
N ALA A 758 27.01 -1.68 -19.62
CA ALA A 758 26.81 -2.77 -20.56
C ALA A 758 28.13 -3.26 -21.18
N GLU A 759 29.05 -2.35 -21.54
CA GLU A 759 30.39 -2.67 -22.03
C GLU A 759 31.21 -3.44 -21.00
N TYR A 760 31.19 -3.02 -19.73
CA TYR A 760 31.88 -3.71 -18.64
C TYR A 760 31.40 -5.16 -18.49
N PHE A 761 30.10 -5.40 -18.62
CA PHE A 761 29.52 -6.75 -18.54
C PHE A 761 29.94 -7.65 -19.71
N ILE A 762 30.07 -7.08 -20.90
CA ILE A 762 30.43 -7.82 -22.13
C ILE A 762 31.94 -8.09 -22.20
N ASN A 763 32.78 -7.28 -21.56
CA ASN A 763 34.23 -7.43 -21.60
C ASN A 763 34.74 -8.76 -21.01
N ASP A 764 33.97 -9.37 -20.09
CA ASP A 764 34.27 -10.68 -19.48
C ASP A 764 33.64 -11.87 -20.24
N LYS A 765 33.13 -11.66 -21.46
CA LYS A 765 32.38 -12.67 -22.25
C LYS A 765 33.09 -14.02 -22.32
N ASP A 766 34.36 -14.05 -22.71
CA ASP A 766 35.10 -15.31 -22.92
C ASP A 766 35.24 -16.11 -21.61
N LEU A 767 35.46 -15.41 -20.48
CA LEU A 767 35.54 -16.02 -19.16
C LEU A 767 34.17 -16.58 -18.72
N ILE A 768 33.10 -15.81 -18.96
CA ILE A 768 31.72 -16.20 -18.62
C ILE A 768 31.30 -17.44 -19.42
N GLU A 769 31.56 -17.46 -20.73
CA GLU A 769 31.23 -18.60 -21.60
C GLU A 769 32.04 -19.85 -21.23
N GLN A 770 33.34 -19.70 -20.94
CA GLN A 770 34.19 -20.81 -20.51
C GLN A 770 33.71 -21.42 -19.17
N LYS A 771 33.40 -20.59 -18.17
CA LYS A 771 32.91 -21.02 -16.86
C LYS A 771 31.50 -21.62 -16.93
N ALA A 772 30.66 -21.15 -17.85
CA ALA A 772 29.33 -21.73 -18.10
C ALA A 772 29.39 -23.10 -18.79
N ALA A 773 30.35 -23.31 -19.70
CA ALA A 773 30.62 -24.64 -20.25
C ALA A 773 31.12 -25.61 -19.17
N GLU A 774 32.02 -25.15 -18.28
CA GLU A 774 32.50 -25.90 -17.12
C GLU A 774 31.36 -26.25 -16.14
N TYR A 775 30.40 -25.33 -15.93
CA TYR A 775 29.19 -25.60 -15.14
C TYR A 775 28.37 -26.76 -15.72
N THR A 776 28.18 -26.77 -17.03
CA THR A 776 27.34 -27.76 -17.72
C THR A 776 27.93 -29.16 -17.60
N SER A 777 29.25 -29.31 -17.84
CA SER A 777 29.93 -30.61 -17.69
C SER A 777 30.01 -31.08 -16.22
N THR A 778 30.16 -30.15 -15.27
CA THR A 778 30.16 -30.46 -13.84
C THR A 778 28.77 -30.89 -13.36
N LEU A 779 27.69 -30.30 -13.90
CA LEU A 779 26.32 -30.68 -13.61
C LEU A 779 25.99 -32.09 -14.12
N GLU A 780 26.48 -32.47 -15.31
CA GLU A 780 26.35 -33.84 -15.81
C GLU A 780 27.08 -34.84 -14.91
N ALA A 781 28.31 -34.52 -14.49
CA ALA A 781 29.06 -35.36 -13.55
C ALA A 781 28.39 -35.48 -12.18
N LEU A 782 27.78 -34.40 -11.68
CA LEU A 782 27.04 -34.41 -10.43
C LEU A 782 25.78 -35.29 -10.51
N ASN A 783 25.01 -35.20 -11.59
CA ASN A 783 23.82 -36.02 -11.79
C ASN A 783 24.14 -37.53 -11.78
N ILE A 784 25.29 -37.91 -12.35
CA ILE A 784 25.79 -39.29 -12.29
C ILE A 784 26.11 -39.68 -10.83
N MET A 785 26.75 -38.80 -10.07
CA MET A 785 27.13 -39.05 -8.67
C MET A 785 25.93 -39.06 -7.70
N ASP A 786 24.91 -38.21 -7.90
CA ASP A 786 23.66 -38.25 -7.14
C ASP A 786 22.95 -39.60 -7.35
N GLY A 787 22.88 -40.10 -8.59
CA GLY A 787 22.31 -41.42 -8.90
C GLY A 787 23.08 -42.59 -8.29
N LEU A 788 24.41 -42.48 -8.19
CA LEU A 788 25.24 -43.46 -7.47
C LEU A 788 25.03 -43.37 -5.94
N GLY A 789 24.87 -42.16 -5.41
CA GLY A 789 24.60 -41.91 -3.99
C GLY A 789 23.26 -42.48 -3.52
N GLU A 790 22.21 -42.36 -4.33
CA GLU A 790 20.90 -42.97 -4.06
C GLU A 790 20.98 -44.49 -3.98
N LYS A 791 21.67 -45.13 -4.93
CA LYS A 791 21.89 -46.59 -4.93
C LYS A 791 22.73 -47.04 -3.74
N HIS A 792 23.78 -46.29 -3.41
CA HIS A 792 24.64 -46.59 -2.26
C HIS A 792 23.84 -46.49 -0.94
N LYS A 793 22.99 -45.47 -0.80
CA LYS A 793 22.09 -45.32 0.35
C LYS A 793 21.05 -46.44 0.42
N ALA A 794 20.44 -46.81 -0.71
CA ALA A 794 19.46 -47.89 -0.76
C ALA A 794 20.05 -49.24 -0.32
N TYR A 795 21.26 -49.59 -0.77
CA TYR A 795 21.94 -50.81 -0.28
C TYR A 795 22.36 -50.70 1.18
N HIS A 796 22.80 -49.52 1.65
CA HIS A 796 23.12 -49.31 3.06
C HIS A 796 21.88 -49.49 3.97
N ASP A 797 20.74 -48.93 3.60
CA ASP A 797 19.48 -49.06 4.35
C ASP A 797 19.00 -50.53 4.39
N GLN A 798 19.21 -51.27 3.29
CA GLN A 798 18.94 -52.72 3.25
C GLN A 798 19.87 -53.50 4.19
N VAL A 799 21.18 -53.22 4.19
CA VAL A 799 22.13 -53.82 5.13
C VAL A 799 21.70 -53.58 6.57
N VAL A 800 21.42 -52.33 6.95
CA VAL A 800 20.97 -51.96 8.31
C VAL A 800 19.67 -52.69 8.70
N THR A 801 18.76 -52.88 7.76
CA THR A 801 17.50 -53.60 8.00
C THR A 801 17.73 -55.09 8.25
N VAL A 802 18.59 -55.73 7.46
CA VAL A 802 18.93 -57.15 7.66
C VAL A 802 19.74 -57.35 8.94
N GLU A 803 20.69 -56.45 9.24
CA GLU A 803 21.47 -56.46 10.50
C GLU A 803 20.58 -56.35 11.74
N ARG A 804 19.58 -55.46 11.74
CA ARG A 804 18.60 -55.38 12.86
C ARG A 804 17.85 -56.69 13.07
N THR A 805 17.53 -57.40 11.97
CA THR A 805 16.86 -58.70 12.03
C THR A 805 17.79 -59.78 12.60
N ILE A 806 19.07 -59.73 12.20
CA ILE A 806 20.13 -60.57 12.79
C ILE A 806 20.25 -60.26 14.28
N ASP A 807 20.35 -59.01 14.71
CA ASP A 807 20.46 -58.65 16.12
C ASP A 807 19.26 -59.11 16.95
N ALA A 808 18.03 -58.87 16.46
CA ALA A 808 16.81 -59.32 17.12
C ALA A 808 16.72 -60.86 17.27
N SER A 809 17.14 -61.61 16.25
CA SER A 809 17.24 -63.08 16.34
C SER A 809 18.29 -63.52 17.35
N GLY A 810 19.38 -62.76 17.49
CA GLY A 810 20.48 -63.03 18.42
C GLY A 810 20.08 -62.80 19.87
N ASP A 811 19.35 -61.73 20.13
CA ASP A 811 18.76 -61.43 21.44
C ASP A 811 17.73 -62.49 21.84
N THR A 812 16.94 -62.97 20.87
CA THR A 812 15.97 -64.05 21.11
C THR A 812 16.67 -65.36 21.48
N ILE A 813 17.74 -65.73 20.75
CA ILE A 813 18.58 -66.88 21.09
C ILE A 813 19.18 -66.72 22.49
N ARG A 814 19.71 -65.53 22.82
CA ARG A 814 20.29 -65.25 24.15
C ARG A 814 19.26 -65.45 25.26
N ARG A 815 18.07 -64.85 25.14
CA ARG A 815 16.96 -65.01 26.11
C ARG A 815 16.55 -66.47 26.27
N LYS A 816 16.43 -67.22 25.17
CA LYS A 816 16.11 -68.66 25.22
C LYS A 816 17.21 -69.48 25.89
N ARG A 817 18.49 -69.16 25.65
CA ARG A 817 19.63 -69.79 26.35
C ARG A 817 19.64 -69.48 27.85
N ASP A 818 19.28 -68.27 28.24
CA ASP A 818 19.16 -67.89 29.65
C ASP A 818 18.01 -68.67 30.34
N ILE A 819 16.86 -68.79 29.70
CA ILE A 819 15.73 -69.63 30.18
C ILE A 819 16.15 -71.11 30.27
N LEU A 820 16.84 -71.62 29.25
CA LEU A 820 17.35 -72.99 29.22
C LEU A 820 18.32 -73.24 30.38
N LYS A 821 19.19 -72.28 30.69
CA LYS A 821 20.11 -72.34 31.83
C LYS A 821 19.35 -72.40 33.16
N ILE A 822 18.32 -71.57 33.34
CA ILE A 822 17.46 -71.59 34.54
C ILE A 822 16.79 -72.96 34.72
N TYR A 823 16.25 -73.55 33.65
CA TYR A 823 15.63 -74.88 33.73
C TYR A 823 16.64 -76.00 33.98
N LYS A 824 17.84 -75.92 33.40
CA LYS A 824 18.92 -76.88 33.67
C LYS A 824 19.46 -76.77 35.11
N ASP A 825 19.58 -75.56 35.64
CA ASP A 825 20.01 -75.31 37.03
C ASP A 825 18.95 -75.82 38.03
N LYS A 826 17.66 -75.64 37.75
CA LYS A 826 16.56 -76.25 38.53
C LYS A 826 16.59 -77.78 38.50
N LEU A 827 16.93 -78.39 37.36
CA LEU A 827 17.05 -79.85 37.24
C LEU A 827 18.23 -80.38 38.07
N ARG A 828 19.34 -79.65 38.08
CA ARG A 828 20.52 -79.99 38.88
C ARG A 828 20.24 -79.93 40.38
N MET A 829 19.45 -78.95 40.83
CA MET A 829 18.96 -78.88 42.22
C MET A 829 18.08 -80.07 42.60
N LEU A 830 17.40 -80.71 41.64
CA LEU A 830 16.60 -81.91 41.87
C LEU A 830 17.49 -83.16 42.03
N ASP A 831 18.52 -83.31 41.19
CA ASP A 831 19.48 -84.41 41.25
C ASP A 831 20.27 -84.41 42.57
N ASP A 832 20.60 -83.22 43.08
CA ASP A 832 21.30 -83.04 44.36
C ASP A 832 20.42 -83.29 45.60
N ALA A 833 19.09 -83.39 45.45
CA ALA A 833 18.14 -83.50 46.58
C ALA A 833 17.90 -84.95 47.09
N ASN A 834 18.46 -85.97 46.42
CA ASN A 834 18.49 -87.39 46.82
C ASN A 834 17.14 -87.96 47.34
N CYS A 835 16.06 -87.75 46.57
CA CYS A 835 14.69 -88.16 46.92
C CYS A 835 14.42 -89.63 46.50
N ILE A 836 13.83 -90.43 47.39
CA ILE A 836 13.77 -91.90 47.29
C ILE A 836 12.63 -92.41 46.37
N ASP A 837 11.63 -91.58 46.02
CA ASP A 837 10.59 -91.97 45.05
C ASP A 837 10.00 -90.72 44.34
N SER A 838 10.50 -90.42 43.14
CA SER A 838 10.29 -89.15 42.42
C SER A 838 8.99 -89.08 41.61
N GLU A 839 8.27 -90.19 41.43
CA GLU A 839 7.06 -90.24 40.58
C GLU A 839 5.74 -90.03 41.33
N LYS A 840 5.73 -89.96 42.68
CA LYS A 840 4.49 -89.84 43.49
C LYS A 840 4.45 -88.68 44.50
N ALA A 841 5.40 -87.75 44.47
CA ALA A 841 5.46 -86.67 45.45
C ALA A 841 4.49 -85.51 45.12
N SER A 842 3.68 -85.08 46.09
CA SER A 842 2.69 -83.98 45.97
C SER A 842 3.27 -82.58 46.26
N CYS A 843 4.60 -82.42 46.23
CA CYS A 843 5.27 -81.16 46.53
C CYS A 843 5.36 -80.27 45.28
N ARG A 844 4.91 -79.02 45.41
CA ARG A 844 4.86 -78.00 44.34
C ARG A 844 6.21 -77.77 43.64
N PHE A 845 7.32 -77.99 44.34
CA PHE A 845 8.68 -77.91 43.81
C PHE A 845 9.02 -79.04 42.83
N LEU A 846 8.56 -80.28 43.12
CA LEU A 846 8.82 -81.44 42.25
C LEU A 846 7.99 -81.35 40.96
N THR A 847 6.76 -80.85 41.06
CA THR A 847 5.88 -80.60 39.91
C THR A 847 6.50 -79.58 38.95
N ASP A 848 7.03 -78.45 39.46
CA ASP A 848 7.72 -77.43 38.66
C ASP A 848 9.00 -77.96 38.00
N ALA A 849 9.75 -78.84 38.68
CA ALA A 849 10.97 -79.45 38.14
C ALA A 849 10.69 -80.48 37.01
N ILE A 850 9.63 -81.29 37.14
CA ILE A 850 9.19 -82.23 36.10
C ILE A 850 8.66 -81.46 34.87
N GLU A 851 7.87 -80.40 35.08
CA GLU A 851 7.43 -79.52 34.00
C GLU A 851 8.61 -78.82 33.30
N SER A 852 9.62 -78.39 34.07
CA SER A 852 10.84 -77.79 33.51
C SER A 852 11.64 -78.80 32.66
N LYS A 853 11.72 -80.07 33.08
CA LYS A 853 12.37 -81.15 32.32
C LYS A 853 11.71 -81.39 30.96
N ALA A 854 10.39 -81.32 30.90
CA ALA A 854 9.62 -81.50 29.66
C ALA A 854 9.82 -80.35 28.65
N LYS A 855 10.10 -79.13 29.13
CA LYS A 855 10.26 -77.92 28.29
C LYS A 855 11.68 -77.74 27.71
N ILE A 856 12.70 -78.40 28.27
CA ILE A 856 14.10 -78.28 27.83
C ILE A 856 14.29 -78.68 26.35
N PRO A 857 13.84 -79.87 25.87
CA PRO A 857 14.03 -80.28 24.48
C PRO A 857 13.31 -79.37 23.48
N GLN A 858 12.17 -78.81 23.89
CA GLN A 858 11.40 -77.88 23.08
C GLN A 858 12.17 -76.57 22.84
N ILE A 859 12.75 -75.98 23.90
CA ILE A 859 13.53 -74.75 23.79
C ILE A 859 14.84 -74.97 23.01
N GLU A 860 15.48 -76.14 23.16
CA GLU A 860 16.68 -76.49 22.38
C GLU A 860 16.36 -76.61 20.88
N ALA A 861 15.23 -77.21 20.52
CA ALA A 861 14.76 -77.28 19.13
C ALA A 861 14.46 -75.88 18.55
N GLU A 862 13.79 -75.02 19.31
CA GLU A 862 13.49 -73.64 18.91
C GLU A 862 14.75 -72.80 18.68
N ILE A 863 15.81 -72.97 19.49
CA ILE A 863 17.10 -72.29 19.29
C ILE A 863 17.74 -72.73 17.96
N VAL A 864 17.78 -74.04 17.69
CA VAL A 864 18.36 -74.60 16.45
C VAL A 864 17.59 -74.12 15.22
N GLU A 865 16.27 -74.00 15.31
CA GLU A 865 15.42 -73.52 14.22
C GLU A 865 15.67 -72.03 13.92
N ILE A 866 15.79 -71.19 14.95
CA ILE A 866 16.15 -69.77 14.79
C ILE A 866 17.58 -69.64 14.20
N GLU A 867 18.55 -70.44 14.64
CA GLU A 867 19.91 -70.44 14.10
C GLU A 867 19.97 -70.83 12.61
N LYS A 868 19.14 -71.79 12.17
CA LYS A 868 18.99 -72.14 10.75
C LYS A 868 18.48 -70.97 9.91
N THR A 869 17.53 -70.19 10.42
CA THR A 869 17.00 -69.00 9.72
C THR A 869 17.95 -67.80 9.76
N ARG A 870 18.84 -67.72 10.75
CA ARG A 870 19.82 -66.63 10.91
C ARG A 870 20.99 -66.71 9.93
N THR A 871 21.46 -67.92 9.65
CA THR A 871 22.63 -68.18 8.78
C THR A 871 22.51 -67.55 7.38
N PRO A 872 21.40 -67.72 6.63
CA PRO A 872 21.26 -67.11 5.30
C PRO A 872 21.20 -65.58 5.34
N LEU A 873 20.71 -64.97 6.42
CA LEU A 873 20.67 -63.51 6.57
C LEU A 873 22.08 -62.90 6.68
N ILE A 874 23.01 -63.61 7.34
CA ILE A 874 24.41 -63.18 7.46
C ILE A 874 25.09 -63.17 6.08
N GLU A 875 24.78 -64.15 5.23
CA GLU A 875 25.33 -64.19 3.86
C GLU A 875 24.70 -63.10 2.98
N GLN A 876 23.39 -62.83 3.15
CA GLN A 876 22.70 -61.73 2.47
C GLN A 876 23.32 -60.36 2.78
N VAL A 877 23.76 -60.12 4.03
CA VAL A 877 24.47 -58.87 4.39
C VAL A 877 25.76 -58.75 3.59
N LYS A 878 26.58 -59.81 3.50
CA LYS A 878 27.83 -59.78 2.73
C LYS A 878 27.60 -59.49 1.24
N ASP A 879 26.56 -60.09 0.64
CA ASP A 879 26.22 -59.86 -0.76
C ASP A 879 25.83 -58.38 -1.01
N LEU A 880 25.02 -57.81 -0.11
CA LEU A 880 24.61 -56.40 -0.17
C LEU A 880 25.78 -55.44 0.07
N GLU A 881 26.71 -55.78 0.97
CA GLU A 881 27.94 -55.01 1.19
C GLU A 881 28.85 -55.04 -0.04
N ALA A 882 29.01 -56.20 -0.68
CA ALA A 882 29.78 -56.32 -1.93
C ALA A 882 29.15 -55.51 -3.08
N LEU A 883 27.82 -55.50 -3.18
CA LEU A 883 27.09 -54.68 -4.16
C LEU A 883 27.24 -53.18 -3.88
N LYS A 884 27.21 -52.77 -2.60
CA LYS A 884 27.40 -51.38 -2.16
C LYS A 884 28.80 -50.88 -2.48
N ASP A 885 29.83 -51.66 -2.16
CA ASP A 885 31.23 -51.29 -2.37
C ASP A 885 31.60 -51.32 -3.87
N GLY A 886 30.92 -52.15 -4.67
CA GLY A 886 31.08 -52.23 -6.13
C GLY A 886 30.50 -51.05 -6.93
N LEU A 887 29.76 -50.13 -6.31
CA LEU A 887 29.16 -48.96 -6.99
C LEU A 887 30.17 -47.86 -7.36
N GLY A 888 31.37 -47.86 -6.77
CA GLY A 888 32.39 -46.83 -7.02
C GLY A 888 32.00 -45.42 -6.55
N TYR A 889 31.04 -45.31 -5.63
CA TYR A 889 30.56 -44.04 -5.08
C TYR A 889 31.56 -43.46 -4.07
N SER A 890 31.90 -42.16 -4.21
CA SER A 890 32.76 -41.42 -3.29
C SER A 890 32.05 -40.19 -2.75
N ASN A 891 31.86 -40.14 -1.43
CA ASN A 891 31.30 -38.97 -0.73
C ASN A 891 32.14 -37.70 -0.93
N GLU A 892 33.47 -37.84 -1.02
CA GLU A 892 34.39 -36.71 -1.14
C GLU A 892 34.29 -36.05 -2.52
N GLU A 893 34.27 -36.84 -3.59
CA GLU A 893 34.10 -36.33 -4.95
C GLU A 893 32.68 -35.78 -5.17
N HIS A 894 31.67 -36.39 -4.56
CA HIS A 894 30.30 -35.89 -4.60
C HIS A 894 30.17 -34.50 -3.96
N TYR A 895 30.77 -34.31 -2.78
CA TYR A 895 30.78 -33.02 -2.10
C TYR A 895 31.57 -31.96 -2.90
N ARG A 896 32.70 -32.35 -3.49
CA ARG A 896 33.52 -31.49 -4.34
C ARG A 896 32.75 -30.98 -5.56
N LEU A 897 32.03 -31.85 -6.26
CA LEU A 897 31.20 -31.47 -7.40
C LEU A 897 30.07 -30.52 -6.99
N LYS A 898 29.41 -30.75 -5.85
CA LYS A 898 28.38 -29.83 -5.30
C LYS A 898 28.95 -28.43 -5.05
N LYS A 899 30.13 -28.34 -4.43
CA LYS A 899 30.80 -27.07 -4.17
C LYS A 899 31.22 -26.36 -5.47
N LEU A 900 31.75 -27.11 -6.44
CA LEU A 900 32.17 -26.55 -7.72
C LEU A 900 30.97 -26.00 -8.53
N ILE A 901 29.79 -26.62 -8.44
CA ILE A 901 28.56 -26.09 -9.03
C ILE A 901 28.14 -24.77 -8.38
N GLU A 902 28.24 -24.64 -7.06
CA GLU A 902 27.94 -23.37 -6.37
C GLU A 902 28.87 -22.24 -6.82
N GLU A 903 30.16 -22.55 -7.06
CA GLU A 903 31.15 -21.60 -7.55
C GLU A 903 30.91 -21.20 -9.03
N LEU A 904 30.44 -22.14 -9.86
CA LEU A 904 30.25 -21.93 -11.32
C LEU A 904 28.85 -21.40 -11.70
N ARG A 905 27.81 -21.61 -10.87
CA ARG A 905 26.42 -21.18 -11.12
C ARG A 905 26.29 -19.70 -11.52
N PRO A 906 26.95 -18.73 -10.85
CA PRO A 906 26.82 -17.32 -11.21
C PRO A 906 27.29 -17.00 -12.65
N TYR A 907 28.20 -17.79 -13.20
CA TYR A 907 28.69 -17.60 -14.57
C TYR A 907 27.73 -18.16 -15.62
N SER A 908 27.05 -19.27 -15.32
CA SER A 908 25.97 -19.79 -16.17
C SER A 908 24.80 -18.81 -16.27
N GLU A 909 24.41 -18.18 -15.16
CA GLU A 909 23.36 -17.16 -15.14
C GLU A 909 23.76 -15.89 -15.91
N LYS A 910 25.03 -15.45 -15.77
CA LYS A 910 25.57 -14.32 -16.56
C LYS A 910 25.62 -14.63 -18.05
N ALA A 911 25.90 -15.88 -18.44
CA ALA A 911 25.95 -16.29 -19.84
C ALA A 911 24.60 -16.14 -20.55
N LEU A 912 23.50 -16.44 -19.86
CA LEU A 912 22.13 -16.26 -20.39
C LEU A 912 21.77 -14.78 -20.64
N GLN A 913 22.44 -13.86 -19.95
CA GLN A 913 22.20 -12.42 -20.07
C GLN A 913 23.08 -11.74 -21.14
N LEU A 914 24.12 -12.41 -21.64
CA LEU A 914 25.08 -11.82 -22.59
C LEU A 914 24.41 -11.39 -23.91
N SER A 915 23.51 -12.20 -24.47
CA SER A 915 22.81 -11.87 -25.72
C SER A 915 21.91 -10.64 -25.57
N ALA A 916 21.10 -10.60 -24.51
CA ALA A 916 20.22 -9.49 -24.20
C ALA A 916 21.00 -8.19 -23.90
N LYS A 917 22.14 -8.29 -23.21
CA LYS A 917 23.02 -7.14 -22.92
C LYS A 917 23.74 -6.63 -24.16
N ALA A 918 24.11 -7.51 -25.09
CA ALA A 918 24.69 -7.12 -26.38
C ALA A 918 23.68 -6.37 -27.26
N GLU A 919 22.44 -6.84 -27.32
CA GLU A 919 21.35 -6.17 -28.05
C GLU A 919 20.99 -4.81 -27.41
N LEU A 920 20.97 -4.75 -26.08
CA LEU A 920 20.79 -3.50 -25.34
C LEU A 920 21.92 -2.50 -25.63
N LEU A 921 23.17 -2.94 -25.69
CA LEU A 921 24.32 -2.07 -26.00
C LEU A 921 24.20 -1.50 -27.43
N ASP A 922 23.79 -2.31 -28.41
CA ASP A 922 23.57 -1.83 -29.78
C ASP A 922 22.47 -0.75 -29.85
N ASN A 923 21.35 -0.99 -29.17
CA ASN A 923 20.25 -0.03 -29.09
C ASN A 923 20.68 1.29 -28.40
N LEU A 924 21.40 1.19 -27.27
CA LEU A 924 21.91 2.37 -26.56
C LEU A 924 22.91 3.17 -27.41
N ASN A 925 23.76 2.51 -28.18
CA ASN A 925 24.70 3.17 -29.10
C ASN A 925 23.98 3.87 -30.27
N GLN A 926 22.93 3.26 -30.82
CA GLN A 926 22.09 3.91 -31.83
C GLN A 926 21.38 5.15 -31.27
N GLN A 927 20.79 5.05 -30.06
CA GLN A 927 20.17 6.19 -29.38
C GLN A 927 21.18 7.29 -29.07
N GLN A 928 22.40 6.94 -28.63
CA GLN A 928 23.45 7.92 -28.36
C GLN A 928 23.83 8.67 -29.65
N THR A 929 23.98 7.97 -30.76
CA THR A 929 24.30 8.57 -32.07
C THR A 929 23.20 9.54 -32.51
N GLN A 930 21.93 9.12 -32.43
CA GLN A 930 20.78 9.96 -32.76
C GLN A 930 20.72 11.23 -31.91
N ARG A 931 20.92 11.12 -30.58
CA ARG A 931 20.91 12.28 -29.67
C ARG A 931 22.12 13.20 -29.87
N GLN A 932 23.27 12.67 -30.31
CA GLN A 932 24.43 13.49 -30.68
C GLN A 932 24.16 14.32 -31.94
N GLU A 933 23.48 13.76 -32.94
CA GLU A 933 23.06 14.49 -34.15
C GLU A 933 22.04 15.58 -33.84
N GLU A 934 21.04 15.29 -32.99
CA GLU A 934 20.09 16.30 -32.51
C GLU A 934 20.77 17.44 -31.74
N LEU A 935 21.72 17.12 -30.85
CA LEU A 935 22.48 18.12 -30.11
C LEU A 935 23.29 19.03 -31.05
N LYS A 936 23.90 18.44 -32.09
CA LYS A 936 24.61 19.19 -33.12
C LYS A 936 23.67 20.15 -33.85
N SER A 937 22.50 19.68 -34.28
CA SER A 937 21.48 20.50 -34.94
C SER A 937 21.01 21.68 -34.05
N HIS A 938 20.77 21.43 -32.76
CA HIS A 938 20.40 22.49 -31.82
C HIS A 938 21.52 23.51 -31.60
N LYS A 939 22.79 23.09 -31.53
CA LYS A 939 23.95 23.98 -31.43
C LYS A 939 24.12 24.86 -32.67
N GLU A 940 23.92 24.30 -33.86
CA GLU A 940 23.92 25.06 -35.13
C GLU A 940 22.78 26.09 -35.16
N ARG A 941 21.57 25.70 -34.75
CA ARG A 941 20.42 26.61 -34.65
C ARG A 941 20.67 27.74 -33.65
N LEU A 942 21.28 27.47 -32.50
CA LEU A 942 21.64 28.49 -31.51
C LEU A 942 22.62 29.51 -32.09
N ALA A 943 23.60 29.05 -32.88
CA ALA A 943 24.55 29.93 -33.55
C ALA A 943 23.83 30.88 -34.53
N SER A 944 22.91 30.35 -35.35
CA SER A 944 22.13 31.18 -36.29
C SER A 944 21.22 32.18 -35.58
N VAL A 945 20.52 31.78 -34.52
CA VAL A 945 19.63 32.68 -33.76
C VAL A 945 20.42 33.80 -33.09
N LYS A 946 21.59 33.49 -32.51
CA LYS A 946 22.51 34.50 -31.94
C LYS A 946 23.03 35.47 -32.99
N GLU A 947 23.34 34.99 -34.19
CA GLU A 947 23.78 35.83 -35.31
C GLU A 947 22.68 36.79 -35.76
N TRP A 948 21.44 36.30 -35.90
CA TRP A 948 20.29 37.14 -36.25
C TRP A 948 19.94 38.17 -35.16
N ALA A 949 19.98 37.77 -33.89
CA ALA A 949 19.75 38.67 -32.77
C ALA A 949 20.82 39.77 -32.72
N ARG A 950 22.09 39.42 -32.98
CA ARG A 950 23.21 40.38 -33.05
C ARG A 950 23.06 41.34 -34.22
N ALA A 951 22.74 40.85 -35.41
CA ALA A 951 22.53 41.69 -36.59
C ALA A 951 21.38 42.69 -36.37
N LEU A 952 20.26 42.24 -35.81
CA LEU A 952 19.10 43.09 -35.53
C LEU A 952 19.37 44.10 -34.39
N ALA A 953 20.16 43.72 -33.38
CA ALA A 953 20.59 44.62 -32.32
C ALA A 953 21.52 45.73 -32.84
N GLU A 954 22.41 45.44 -33.80
CA GLU A 954 23.23 46.45 -34.47
C GLU A 954 22.37 47.43 -35.29
N GLU A 955 21.33 46.95 -36.00
CA GLU A 955 20.39 47.81 -36.74
C GLU A 955 19.60 48.77 -35.83
N LEU A 956 19.33 48.39 -34.58
CA LEU A 956 18.54 49.17 -33.62
C LEU A 956 19.37 50.17 -32.79
N LYS A 957 20.71 50.12 -32.81
CA LYS A 957 21.59 51.05 -32.09
C LYS A 957 21.29 52.55 -32.31
N PRO A 958 20.98 53.03 -33.54
CA PRO A 958 20.73 54.45 -33.78
C PRO A 958 19.42 54.97 -33.16
N LEU A 959 18.49 54.08 -32.80
CA LEU A 959 17.14 54.45 -32.37
C LEU A 959 17.15 55.28 -31.07
N ALA A 960 18.01 54.93 -30.11
CA ALA A 960 18.14 55.65 -28.85
C ALA A 960 18.68 57.08 -29.05
N GLU A 961 19.67 57.24 -29.93
CA GLU A 961 20.23 58.55 -30.28
C GLU A 961 19.20 59.42 -31.01
N MET A 962 18.46 58.85 -31.98
CA MET A 962 17.42 59.56 -32.73
C MET A 962 16.24 60.00 -31.84
N ARG A 963 15.78 59.16 -30.91
CA ARG A 963 14.74 59.50 -29.91
C ARG A 963 15.17 60.70 -29.04
N SER A 964 16.45 60.80 -28.70
CA SER A 964 16.99 61.93 -27.91
C SER A 964 17.12 63.24 -28.70
N ARG A 965 17.27 63.16 -30.04
CA ARG A 965 17.43 64.33 -30.93
C ARG A 965 16.10 64.95 -31.35
N LEU A 966 15.03 64.18 -31.44
CA LEU A 966 13.71 64.63 -31.92
C LEU A 966 13.14 65.86 -31.15
N PRO A 967 13.18 65.91 -29.80
CA PRO A 967 12.66 67.07 -29.05
C PRO A 967 13.44 68.36 -29.31
N LYS A 968 14.75 68.25 -29.63
CA LYS A 968 15.62 69.41 -29.91
C LYS A 968 15.35 70.04 -31.28
N LEU A 969 14.72 69.30 -32.20
CA LEU A 969 14.38 69.76 -33.56
C LEU A 969 12.96 70.32 -33.66
N GLU A 970 12.07 70.00 -32.72
CA GLU A 970 10.66 70.43 -32.70
C GLU A 970 10.49 71.97 -32.63
N SER A 971 11.41 72.67 -31.95
CA SER A 971 11.38 74.13 -31.83
C SER A 971 11.56 74.84 -33.18
N TRP A 972 12.25 74.22 -34.14
CA TRP A 972 12.49 74.78 -35.47
C TRP A 972 11.28 74.66 -36.39
N ALA A 973 10.49 73.59 -36.26
CA ALA A 973 9.24 73.41 -36.99
C ALA A 973 8.21 74.51 -36.62
N LYS A 974 8.14 74.90 -35.34
CA LYS A 974 7.26 75.99 -34.88
C LYS A 974 7.70 77.39 -35.36
N ALA A 975 9.00 77.60 -35.59
CA ALA A 975 9.53 78.88 -36.09
C ALA A 975 9.18 79.15 -37.57
N LYS A 976 8.96 78.10 -38.38
CA LYS A 976 8.56 78.20 -39.80
C LYS A 976 7.22 78.92 -39.99
N ASP A 977 6.27 78.71 -39.07
CA ASP A 977 4.90 79.24 -39.18
C ASP A 977 4.80 80.76 -38.91
N GLN A 978 5.87 81.38 -38.41
CA GLN A 978 5.91 82.80 -38.02
C GLN A 978 6.52 83.74 -39.10
N LEU A 979 7.09 83.19 -40.18
CA LEU A 979 7.77 83.95 -41.25
C LEU A 979 6.88 84.95 -42.03
N PRO A 980 5.58 84.69 -42.31
CA PRO A 980 4.74 85.64 -43.04
C PRO A 980 4.47 86.94 -42.28
N ALA A 981 4.37 86.88 -40.95
CA ALA A 981 4.12 88.05 -40.10
C ALA A 981 5.34 88.99 -40.02
N ALA A 982 6.56 88.45 -40.15
CA ALA A 982 7.80 89.24 -40.14
C ALA A 982 7.95 90.14 -41.38
N ARG A 983 7.44 89.73 -42.55
CA ARG A 983 7.54 90.50 -43.81
C ARG A 983 6.70 91.79 -43.80
N GLU A 984 5.54 91.75 -43.16
CA GLU A 984 4.62 92.90 -43.11
C GLU A 984 5.15 94.03 -42.21
N ILE A 985 5.79 93.67 -41.09
CA ILE A 985 6.38 94.61 -40.11
C ILE A 985 7.51 95.46 -40.71
N LEU A 986 8.25 94.90 -41.67
CA LEU A 986 9.42 95.55 -42.29
C LEU A 986 9.04 96.73 -43.19
N LYS A 987 7.85 96.68 -43.79
CA LYS A 987 7.31 97.72 -44.69
C LYS A 987 6.80 98.92 -43.91
N THR A 988 6.03 98.70 -42.84
CA THR A 988 5.38 99.78 -42.07
C THR A 988 6.33 100.57 -41.16
N ALA A 989 7.38 99.94 -40.63
CA ALA A 989 8.35 100.62 -39.76
C ALA A 989 9.25 101.63 -40.51
N GLY A 990 9.50 101.40 -41.81
CA GLY A 990 10.40 102.24 -42.62
C GLY A 990 9.88 103.65 -42.93
N GLU A 991 8.55 103.82 -43.07
CA GLU A 991 7.94 105.11 -43.39
C GLU A 991 7.89 106.05 -42.18
N ARG A 992 7.77 105.51 -40.97
CA ARG A 992 7.67 106.28 -39.71
C ARG A 992 9.01 106.90 -39.27
N ILE A 993 10.13 106.25 -39.58
CA ILE A 993 11.48 106.70 -39.20
C ILE A 993 11.82 108.03 -39.89
N LYS A 994 11.45 108.22 -41.16
CA LYS A 994 11.75 109.44 -41.92
C LYS A 994 11.09 110.70 -41.35
N THR A 995 9.91 110.58 -40.75
CA THR A 995 9.20 111.72 -40.15
C THR A 995 9.87 112.19 -38.86
N LEU A 996 10.36 111.25 -38.04
CA LEU A 996 10.99 111.52 -36.75
C LEU A 996 12.35 112.22 -36.88
N ASP A 997 13.11 111.96 -37.96
CA ASP A 997 14.41 112.59 -38.23
C ASP A 997 14.35 114.12 -38.32
N THR A 998 13.26 114.68 -38.88
CA THR A 998 13.12 116.14 -39.05
C THR A 998 12.79 116.89 -37.76
N GLU A 999 12.20 116.23 -36.76
CA GLU A 999 11.75 116.86 -35.51
C GLU A 999 12.86 116.89 -34.45
N ILE A 1000 13.83 115.97 -34.52
CA ILE A 1000 14.98 115.86 -33.62
C ILE A 1000 15.97 117.02 -33.86
N ALA A 1001 16.22 117.39 -35.12
CA ALA A 1001 17.21 118.40 -35.48
C ALA A 1001 16.91 119.80 -34.90
N ALA A 1002 15.64 120.19 -34.75
CA ALA A 1002 15.25 121.51 -34.25
C ALA A 1002 15.40 121.67 -32.72
N LYS A 1003 15.45 120.58 -31.95
CA LYS A 1003 15.54 120.63 -30.48
C LYS A 1003 16.99 120.61 -29.97
N THR A 1004 17.90 120.00 -30.72
CA THR A 1004 19.32 119.93 -30.38
C THR A 1004 19.99 121.31 -30.32
N GLU A 1005 19.58 122.24 -31.20
CA GLU A 1005 20.14 123.61 -31.26
C GLU A 1005 19.84 124.45 -29.99
N GLN A 1006 18.77 124.13 -29.24
CA GLN A 1006 18.41 124.86 -28.00
C GLN A 1006 19.15 124.34 -26.76
N ALA A 1007 19.63 123.09 -26.77
CA ALA A 1007 20.33 122.47 -25.64
C ALA A 1007 21.80 122.95 -25.52
N GLU A 1008 22.46 123.23 -26.64
CA GLU A 1008 23.88 123.65 -26.68
C GLU A 1008 24.15 124.98 -25.96
N ALA A 1009 23.16 125.89 -25.88
CA ALA A 1009 23.31 127.19 -25.20
C ALA A 1009 23.34 127.10 -23.66
N LEU A 1010 22.80 126.03 -23.06
CA LEU A 1010 22.74 125.82 -21.61
C LEU A 1010 24.00 125.12 -21.05
N GLU A 1011 24.74 124.39 -21.88
CA GLU A 1011 25.93 123.61 -21.50
C GLU A 1011 27.08 124.49 -20.97
N LEU A 1012 27.21 125.70 -21.49
CA LEU A 1012 28.29 126.62 -21.11
C LEU A 1012 28.23 127.06 -19.63
N ARG A 1013 27.06 126.99 -18.98
CA ARG A 1013 26.86 127.34 -17.56
C ARG A 1013 27.06 126.16 -16.61
N ARG A 1014 26.93 124.92 -17.09
CA ARG A 1014 27.13 123.68 -16.30
C ARG A 1014 28.60 123.44 -15.96
N ALA A 1015 29.51 123.77 -16.88
CA ALA A 1015 30.92 123.42 -16.80
C ALA A 1015 31.64 123.99 -15.55
N ASP A 1016 31.22 125.17 -15.06
CA ASP A 1016 31.86 125.87 -13.94
C ASP A 1016 31.61 125.18 -12.57
N MET A 1017 30.49 124.46 -12.41
CA MET A 1017 30.15 123.74 -11.16
C MET A 1017 30.66 122.29 -11.13
N ALA A 1018 30.98 121.68 -12.26
CA ALA A 1018 31.39 120.28 -12.37
C ALA A 1018 32.85 120.02 -11.91
N GLU A 1019 33.69 121.06 -11.88
CA GLU A 1019 35.12 120.93 -11.64
C GLU A 1019 35.45 120.54 -10.18
N GLU A 1020 34.61 120.93 -9.21
CA GLU A 1020 34.78 120.55 -7.80
C GLU A 1020 34.30 119.12 -7.49
N ALA A 1021 33.54 118.46 -8.38
CA ALA A 1021 32.96 117.13 -8.17
C ALA A 1021 33.86 115.96 -8.65
N LYS A 1022 35.07 116.26 -9.13
CA LYS A 1022 35.97 115.29 -9.80
C LYS A 1022 36.47 114.11 -8.96
N ARG A 1023 36.33 114.12 -7.62
CA ARG A 1023 36.75 113.00 -6.74
C ARG A 1023 35.70 111.88 -6.58
N LEU A 1024 34.50 112.05 -7.15
CA LEU A 1024 33.39 111.09 -7.07
C LEU A 1024 33.61 109.73 -7.78
N PRO A 1025 34.32 109.63 -8.93
CA PRO A 1025 34.47 108.36 -9.65
C PRO A 1025 35.30 107.31 -8.90
N ASP A 1026 36.33 107.74 -8.17
CA ASP A 1026 37.24 106.82 -7.46
C ASP A 1026 36.53 106.14 -6.28
N GLU A 1027 35.67 106.86 -5.54
CA GLU A 1027 34.88 106.28 -4.44
C GLU A 1027 33.65 105.50 -4.93
N LYS A 1028 33.10 105.80 -6.13
CA LYS A 1028 32.08 104.94 -6.77
C LYS A 1028 32.64 103.61 -7.27
N TYR A 1029 33.89 103.58 -7.72
CA TYR A 1029 34.55 102.35 -8.17
C TYR A 1029 34.74 101.33 -7.02
N GLU A 1030 35.18 101.78 -5.83
CA GLU A 1030 35.27 100.92 -4.65
C GLU A 1030 33.89 100.45 -4.14
N LEU A 1031 32.86 101.28 -4.28
CA LEU A 1031 31.47 100.91 -3.94
C LEU A 1031 30.92 99.81 -4.86
N ASP A 1032 31.12 99.93 -6.18
CA ASP A 1032 30.63 98.96 -7.16
C ASP A 1032 31.41 97.63 -7.12
N ALA A 1033 32.73 97.66 -6.88
CA ALA A 1033 33.53 96.45 -6.67
C ALA A 1033 33.06 95.65 -5.43
N THR A 1034 32.65 96.36 -4.37
CA THR A 1034 32.12 95.74 -3.14
C THR A 1034 30.72 95.16 -3.34
N LYS A 1035 29.89 95.75 -4.22
CA LYS A 1035 28.57 95.21 -4.61
C LYS A 1035 28.67 93.92 -5.42
N VAL A 1036 29.57 93.86 -6.41
CA VAL A 1036 29.78 92.66 -7.25
C VAL A 1036 30.23 91.47 -6.39
N ALA A 1037 31.18 91.67 -5.49
CA ALA A 1037 31.65 90.62 -4.58
C ALA A 1037 30.53 90.12 -3.64
N LEU A 1038 29.57 90.97 -3.27
CA LEU A 1038 28.42 90.60 -2.45
C LEU A 1038 27.38 89.77 -3.22
N GLU A 1039 27.16 90.07 -4.50
CA GLU A 1039 26.27 89.30 -5.38
C GLU A 1039 26.81 87.89 -5.66
N GLU A 1040 28.11 87.74 -5.92
CA GLU A 1040 28.76 86.44 -6.11
C GLU A 1040 28.65 85.54 -4.88
N LEU A 1041 28.81 86.11 -3.68
CA LEU A 1041 28.65 85.37 -2.42
C LEU A 1041 27.19 84.96 -2.16
N ARG A 1042 26.21 85.79 -2.55
CA ARG A 1042 24.77 85.48 -2.44
C ARG A 1042 24.33 84.41 -3.42
N GLU A 1043 24.85 84.41 -4.65
CA GLU A 1043 24.60 83.36 -5.64
C GLU A 1043 25.19 82.02 -5.19
N LYS A 1044 26.40 82.04 -4.61
CA LYS A 1044 27.02 80.86 -4.01
C LYS A 1044 26.24 80.33 -2.79
N GLN A 1045 25.65 81.21 -1.98
CA GLN A 1045 24.77 80.79 -0.87
C GLN A 1045 23.49 80.11 -1.36
N SER A 1046 22.84 80.67 -2.39
CA SER A 1046 21.60 80.12 -2.97
C SER A 1046 21.80 78.73 -3.58
N THR A 1047 22.91 78.54 -4.32
CA THR A 1047 23.26 77.24 -4.92
C THR A 1047 23.55 76.17 -3.87
N LEU A 1048 24.25 76.51 -2.78
CA LEU A 1048 24.50 75.59 -1.67
C LEU A 1048 23.20 75.25 -0.89
N GLN A 1049 22.28 76.21 -0.72
CA GLN A 1049 20.97 75.97 -0.08
C GLN A 1049 20.07 75.03 -0.90
N LEU A 1050 20.06 75.18 -2.23
CA LEU A 1050 19.38 74.24 -3.15
C LEU A 1050 19.94 72.81 -3.03
N LYS A 1051 21.27 72.69 -2.94
CA LYS A 1051 21.97 71.41 -2.72
C LYS A 1051 21.60 70.78 -1.38
N ALA A 1052 21.59 71.56 -0.29
CA ALA A 1052 21.20 71.11 1.04
C ALA A 1052 19.74 70.63 1.09
N GLY A 1053 18.82 71.35 0.43
CA GLY A 1053 17.42 70.93 0.29
C GLY A 1053 17.27 69.59 -0.45
N GLY A 1054 18.04 69.39 -1.52
CA GLY A 1054 18.07 68.14 -2.28
C GLY A 1054 18.67 66.95 -1.50
N LEU A 1055 19.70 67.19 -0.68
CA LEU A 1055 20.29 66.17 0.19
C LEU A 1055 19.34 65.78 1.34
N LYS A 1056 18.65 66.77 1.94
CA LYS A 1056 17.67 66.53 3.01
C LYS A 1056 16.51 65.66 2.55
N ALA A 1057 15.92 65.95 1.39
CA ALA A 1057 14.83 65.13 0.82
C ALA A 1057 15.26 63.68 0.53
N LYS A 1058 16.52 63.47 0.08
CA LYS A 1058 17.09 62.13 -0.13
C LYS A 1058 17.31 61.37 1.18
N LEU A 1059 17.74 62.05 2.24
CA LEU A 1059 17.95 61.44 3.56
C LEU A 1059 16.63 61.09 4.26
N GLU A 1060 15.58 61.90 4.09
CA GLU A 1060 14.23 61.58 4.60
C GLU A 1060 13.67 60.31 3.92
N ALA A 1061 13.78 60.20 2.59
CA ALA A 1061 13.37 58.99 1.87
C ALA A 1061 14.17 57.74 2.28
N LEU A 1062 15.46 57.88 2.60
CA LEU A 1062 16.28 56.78 3.11
C LEU A 1062 15.94 56.43 4.57
N ALA A 1063 15.49 57.38 5.39
CA ALA A 1063 15.04 57.11 6.75
C ALA A 1063 13.74 56.27 6.77
N GLU A 1064 12.81 56.55 5.84
CA GLU A 1064 11.62 55.70 5.62
C GLU A 1064 12.02 54.27 5.20
N ALA A 1065 13.02 54.14 4.32
CA ALA A 1065 13.54 52.83 3.91
C ALA A 1065 14.20 52.05 5.06
N VAL A 1066 14.84 52.72 6.03
CA VAL A 1066 15.37 52.08 7.25
C VAL A 1066 14.24 51.53 8.12
N ALA A 1067 13.17 52.31 8.31
CA ALA A 1067 12.01 51.88 9.10
C ALA A 1067 11.28 50.70 8.44
N GLU A 1068 11.09 50.74 7.12
CA GLU A 1068 10.48 49.65 6.34
C GLU A 1068 11.33 48.38 6.40
N ARG A 1069 12.66 48.49 6.31
CA ARG A 1069 13.59 47.35 6.46
C ARG A 1069 13.48 46.69 7.83
N ALA A 1070 13.43 47.48 8.91
CA ALA A 1070 13.31 46.94 10.27
C ALA A 1070 12.01 46.15 10.45
N LEU A 1071 10.90 46.68 9.94
CA LEU A 1071 9.58 46.03 9.98
C LEU A 1071 9.53 44.72 9.18
N ILE A 1072 10.14 44.69 7.98
CA ILE A 1072 10.20 43.48 7.16
C ILE A 1072 11.05 42.41 7.87
N ASN A 1073 12.21 42.80 8.42
CA ASN A 1073 13.10 41.87 9.11
C ASN A 1073 12.46 41.26 10.38
N GLU A 1074 11.68 42.04 11.12
CA GLU A 1074 10.92 41.56 12.29
C GLU A 1074 9.85 40.54 11.90
N ASN A 1075 9.16 40.75 10.78
CA ASN A 1075 8.09 39.86 10.30
C ASN A 1075 8.59 38.56 9.64
N MET A 1076 9.86 38.50 9.21
CA MET A 1076 10.44 37.31 8.57
C MET A 1076 10.60 36.13 9.53
N GLY A 1077 10.90 36.38 10.81
CA GLY A 1077 11.06 35.33 11.83
C GLY A 1077 9.81 34.45 11.97
N PRO A 1078 8.64 35.04 12.27
CA PRO A 1078 7.37 34.31 12.33
C PRO A 1078 7.01 33.56 11.03
N GLN A 1079 7.28 34.17 9.86
CA GLN A 1079 7.02 33.54 8.56
C GLN A 1079 7.90 32.30 8.31
N ALA A 1080 9.18 32.35 8.70
CA ALA A 1080 10.08 31.22 8.59
C ALA A 1080 9.65 30.05 9.49
N VAL A 1081 9.23 30.34 10.72
CA VAL A 1081 8.68 29.34 11.65
C VAL A 1081 7.41 28.70 11.07
N MET A 1082 6.51 29.51 10.49
CA MET A 1082 5.29 29.00 9.86
C MET A 1082 5.57 28.09 8.65
N LEU A 1083 6.57 28.44 7.84
CA LEU A 1083 7.04 27.58 6.73
C LEU A 1083 7.51 26.22 7.25
N THR A 1084 8.35 26.19 8.29
CA THR A 1084 8.82 24.95 8.91
C THR A 1084 7.66 24.10 9.45
N ARG A 1085 6.66 24.71 10.09
CA ARG A 1085 5.48 23.98 10.59
C ARG A 1085 4.65 23.37 9.46
N TYR A 1086 4.42 24.09 8.36
CA TYR A 1086 3.74 23.52 7.20
C TYR A 1086 4.56 22.41 6.53
N GLN A 1087 5.90 22.50 6.54
CA GLN A 1087 6.77 21.41 6.09
C GLN A 1087 6.64 20.18 6.99
N THR A 1088 6.57 20.37 8.31
CA THR A 1088 6.30 19.29 9.27
C THR A 1088 4.94 18.65 9.03
N LEU A 1089 3.88 19.44 8.82
CA LEU A 1089 2.56 18.91 8.48
C LEU A 1089 2.57 18.12 7.17
N ALA A 1090 3.19 18.65 6.12
CA ALA A 1090 3.34 17.95 4.84
C ALA A 1090 4.10 16.62 5.01
N LYS A 1091 5.17 16.60 5.81
CA LYS A 1091 5.90 15.37 6.14
C LYS A 1091 5.03 14.39 6.94
N SER A 1092 4.28 14.88 7.93
CA SER A 1092 3.43 14.05 8.79
C SER A 1092 2.27 13.39 8.03
N PHE A 1093 1.70 14.08 7.02
CA PHE A 1093 0.61 13.53 6.21
C PHE A 1093 1.09 12.69 5.02
N GLY A 1094 2.38 12.77 4.66
CA GLY A 1094 2.94 11.99 3.57
C GLY A 1094 3.12 10.51 3.91
N GLN A 1095 3.41 9.69 2.89
CA GLN A 1095 3.50 8.23 3.02
C GLN A 1095 4.47 7.73 4.10
N ASP A 1096 5.49 8.52 4.48
CA ASP A 1096 6.48 8.17 5.52
C ASP A 1096 6.09 8.65 6.93
N GLY A 1097 4.97 9.36 7.08
CA GLY A 1097 4.47 9.91 8.34
C GLY A 1097 3.39 9.05 8.97
N ILE A 1098 2.25 9.68 9.31
CA ILE A 1098 1.07 9.06 9.92
C ILE A 1098 0.59 7.82 9.14
N PRO A 1099 0.46 7.84 7.79
CA PRO A 1099 0.02 6.66 7.03
C PRO A 1099 0.91 5.44 7.24
N PHE A 1100 2.24 5.61 7.26
CA PHE A 1100 3.16 4.50 7.53
C PHE A 1100 3.01 3.95 8.94
N SER A 1101 2.85 4.82 9.93
CA SER A 1101 2.65 4.37 11.31
C SER A 1101 1.35 3.57 11.47
N ILE A 1102 0.25 3.98 10.81
CA ILE A 1102 -1.02 3.24 10.82
C ILE A 1102 -0.85 1.90 10.09
N ILE A 1103 -0.22 1.89 8.92
CA ILE A 1103 0.05 0.65 8.16
C ILE A 1103 0.92 -0.32 8.97
N ARG A 1104 1.95 0.18 9.66
CA ARG A 1104 2.81 -0.64 10.52
C ARG A 1104 2.01 -1.33 11.63
N THR A 1105 0.96 -0.70 12.14
CA THR A 1105 0.02 -1.30 13.11
C THR A 1105 -0.88 -2.37 12.45
N ALA A 1106 -1.26 -2.21 11.19
CA ALA A 1106 -2.13 -3.15 10.46
C ALA A 1106 -1.40 -4.38 9.88
N VAL A 1107 -0.09 -4.28 9.60
CA VAL A 1107 0.71 -5.35 8.99
C VAL A 1107 0.76 -6.65 9.81
N PRO A 1108 0.89 -6.63 11.16
CA PRO A 1108 0.80 -7.84 11.98
C PRO A 1108 -0.56 -8.55 11.87
N GLU A 1109 -1.66 -7.80 11.85
CA GLU A 1109 -3.01 -8.35 11.67
C GLU A 1109 -3.12 -9.01 10.30
N LEU A 1110 -2.69 -8.32 9.23
CA LEU A 1110 -2.69 -8.85 7.87
C LEU A 1110 -1.85 -10.13 7.76
N SER A 1111 -0.68 -10.17 8.41
CA SER A 1111 0.19 -11.35 8.45
C SER A 1111 -0.48 -12.51 9.20
N THR A 1112 -1.23 -12.22 10.26
CA THR A 1112 -1.96 -13.24 11.03
C THR A 1112 -3.07 -13.85 10.19
N GLN A 1113 -3.92 -13.03 9.57
CA GLN A 1113 -5.00 -13.49 8.69
C GLN A 1113 -4.47 -14.28 7.48
N ALA A 1114 -3.42 -13.77 6.82
CA ALA A 1114 -2.80 -14.49 5.71
C ALA A 1114 -2.22 -15.84 6.16
N ASN A 1115 -1.67 -15.94 7.37
CA ASN A 1115 -1.14 -17.19 7.91
C ASN A 1115 -2.21 -18.19 8.34
N GLU A 1116 -3.38 -17.74 8.80
CA GLU A 1116 -4.50 -18.63 9.08
C GLU A 1116 -4.97 -19.33 7.81
N ILE A 1117 -5.15 -18.56 6.74
CA ILE A 1117 -5.55 -19.08 5.41
C ILE A 1117 -4.44 -19.98 4.84
N LEU A 1118 -3.19 -19.53 4.89
CA LEU A 1118 -2.04 -20.31 4.40
C LEU A 1118 -1.83 -21.60 5.20
N GLY A 1119 -2.08 -21.55 6.51
CA GLY A 1119 -2.00 -22.70 7.41
C GLY A 1119 -3.02 -23.77 7.07
N GLN A 1120 -4.26 -23.38 6.78
CA GLN A 1120 -5.32 -24.28 6.31
C GLN A 1120 -4.95 -24.94 4.98
N MET A 1121 -4.44 -24.17 4.02
CA MET A 1121 -4.02 -24.68 2.70
C MET A 1121 -2.79 -25.61 2.74
N THR A 1122 -1.96 -25.50 3.77
CA THR A 1122 -0.66 -26.22 3.83
C THR A 1122 -0.57 -27.22 4.97
N GLY A 1123 -1.62 -27.33 5.80
CA GLY A 1123 -1.58 -28.11 7.04
C GLY A 1123 -0.53 -27.60 8.02
N GLY A 1124 -0.34 -26.28 8.10
CA GLY A 1124 0.63 -25.62 8.99
C GLY A 1124 2.10 -25.70 8.56
N LYS A 1125 2.39 -26.19 7.35
CA LYS A 1125 3.75 -26.39 6.83
C LYS A 1125 4.43 -25.12 6.34
N MET A 1126 3.66 -24.06 6.09
CA MET A 1126 4.15 -22.77 5.64
C MET A 1126 3.63 -21.63 6.51
N SER A 1127 4.43 -20.58 6.65
CA SER A 1127 4.02 -19.30 7.22
C SER A 1127 4.64 -18.14 6.45
N LEU A 1128 4.06 -16.95 6.61
CA LEU A 1128 4.39 -15.72 5.94
C LEU A 1128 4.65 -14.64 6.99
N GLU A 1129 5.71 -13.86 6.80
CA GLU A 1129 6.12 -12.78 7.68
C GLU A 1129 6.32 -11.52 6.86
N MET A 1130 5.59 -10.46 7.18
CA MET A 1130 5.76 -9.14 6.56
C MET A 1130 6.55 -8.22 7.51
N ARG A 1131 7.71 -7.75 7.08
CA ARG A 1131 8.62 -6.90 7.86
C ARG A 1131 8.56 -5.47 7.38
N THR A 1132 8.27 -4.54 8.28
CA THR A 1132 8.08 -3.11 7.95
C THR A 1132 9.37 -2.28 7.92
N GLU A 1133 10.52 -2.91 8.11
CA GLU A 1133 11.80 -2.23 8.32
C GLU A 1133 12.93 -2.98 7.62
N ARG A 1134 13.87 -2.23 7.06
CA ARG A 1134 15.10 -2.78 6.45
C ARG A 1134 16.30 -1.93 6.84
N ILE A 1135 17.38 -2.60 7.24
CA ILE A 1135 18.68 -1.94 7.49
C ILE A 1135 19.41 -1.74 6.15
N GLN A 1136 19.71 -0.49 5.79
CA GLN A 1136 20.52 -0.19 4.61
C GLN A 1136 21.97 -0.66 4.81
N LYS A 1137 22.49 -1.46 3.86
CA LYS A 1137 23.86 -2.00 3.91
C LYS A 1137 24.95 -0.92 3.87
N SER A 1138 24.67 0.26 3.31
CA SER A 1138 25.64 1.35 3.15
C SER A 1138 25.88 2.17 4.41
N ASN A 1139 24.81 2.51 5.15
CA ASN A 1139 24.87 3.43 6.29
C ASN A 1139 24.30 2.86 7.61
N LYS A 1140 23.92 1.58 7.65
CA LYS A 1140 23.25 0.93 8.81
C LYS A 1140 22.01 1.68 9.33
N LYS A 1141 21.45 2.59 8.54
CA LYS A 1141 20.23 3.33 8.89
C LYS A 1141 19.03 2.44 8.62
N GLU A 1142 18.13 2.35 9.59
CA GLU A 1142 16.82 1.73 9.40
C GLU A 1142 16.00 2.59 8.43
N VAL A 1143 15.44 1.93 7.42
CA VAL A 1143 14.57 2.55 6.43
C VAL A 1143 13.25 1.80 6.46
N ASN A 1144 12.16 2.56 6.47
CA ASN A 1144 10.81 2.05 6.33
C ASN A 1144 10.72 1.16 5.08
N ALA A 1145 10.34 -0.10 5.25
CA ALA A 1145 10.22 -1.07 4.17
C ALA A 1145 8.91 -1.87 4.34
N LEU A 1146 8.61 -2.77 3.41
CA LEU A 1146 7.60 -3.80 3.62
C LEU A 1146 8.08 -5.05 2.88
N GLU A 1147 8.99 -5.83 3.47
CA GLU A 1147 9.53 -7.04 2.87
C GLU A 1147 8.74 -8.27 3.31
N ILE A 1148 8.56 -9.23 2.40
CA ILE A 1148 7.71 -10.40 2.66
C ILE A 1148 8.56 -11.66 2.57
N PHE A 1149 8.59 -12.38 3.69
CA PHE A 1149 9.30 -13.63 3.85
C PHE A 1149 8.29 -14.77 3.96
N ILE A 1150 8.64 -15.91 3.38
CA ILE A 1150 7.91 -17.16 3.57
C ILE A 1150 8.82 -18.10 4.33
N THR A 1151 8.31 -18.69 5.39
CA THR A 1151 8.95 -19.78 6.13
C THR A 1151 8.27 -21.08 5.74
N ASP A 1152 9.06 -22.05 5.29
CA ASP A 1152 8.60 -23.40 4.94
C ASP A 1152 9.33 -24.41 5.82
N TYR A 1153 8.61 -25.42 6.31
CA TYR A 1153 9.16 -26.42 7.22
C TYR A 1153 10.36 -27.21 6.65
N GLN A 1154 10.44 -27.40 5.32
CA GLN A 1154 11.55 -28.12 4.68
C GLN A 1154 12.75 -27.23 4.35
N TRP A 1155 12.51 -25.98 3.94
CA TRP A 1155 13.54 -25.12 3.33
C TRP A 1155 13.87 -23.84 4.12
N GLY A 1156 13.33 -23.66 5.33
CA GLY A 1156 13.64 -22.50 6.20
C GLY A 1156 12.91 -21.22 5.78
N THR A 1157 13.44 -20.04 6.14
CA THR A 1157 12.84 -18.73 5.82
C THR A 1157 13.55 -18.09 4.62
N MET A 1158 12.80 -17.69 3.58
CA MET A 1158 13.34 -17.05 2.38
C MET A 1158 12.40 -15.95 1.86
N PRO A 1159 12.90 -14.94 1.14
CA PRO A 1159 12.06 -13.94 0.49
C PRO A 1159 11.06 -14.58 -0.47
N TYR A 1160 9.85 -14.00 -0.59
CA TYR A 1160 8.80 -14.47 -1.51
C TYR A 1160 9.33 -14.77 -2.92
N LYS A 1161 10.16 -13.87 -3.48
CA LYS A 1161 10.69 -13.99 -4.85
C LYS A 1161 11.57 -15.24 -5.08
N SER A 1162 12.11 -15.83 -4.01
CA SER A 1162 13.02 -16.98 -4.06
C SER A 1162 12.33 -18.34 -3.89
N ARG A 1163 10.99 -18.39 -3.83
CA ARG A 1163 10.21 -19.63 -3.63
C ARG A 1163 9.80 -20.31 -4.94
N SER A 1164 9.44 -21.60 -4.84
CA SER A 1164 8.90 -22.38 -5.96
C SER A 1164 7.54 -21.83 -6.41
N GLY A 1165 7.14 -22.11 -7.65
CA GLY A 1165 5.87 -21.61 -8.22
C GLY A 1165 4.66 -21.93 -7.35
N GLY A 1166 4.48 -23.19 -6.95
CA GLY A 1166 3.36 -23.60 -6.09
C GLY A 1166 3.35 -22.91 -4.72
N GLN A 1167 4.50 -22.69 -4.09
CA GLN A 1167 4.60 -21.96 -2.81
C GLN A 1167 4.23 -20.49 -2.96
N LYS A 1168 4.64 -19.86 -4.06
CA LYS A 1168 4.29 -18.47 -4.37
C LYS A 1168 2.78 -18.32 -4.54
N VAL A 1169 2.12 -19.21 -5.27
CA VAL A 1169 0.66 -19.16 -5.49
C VAL A 1169 -0.09 -19.26 -4.16
N ARG A 1170 0.26 -20.21 -3.29
CA ARG A 1170 -0.44 -20.35 -1.99
C ARG A 1170 -0.29 -19.11 -1.11
N ALA A 1171 0.92 -18.57 -1.01
CA ALA A 1171 1.16 -17.35 -0.24
C ALA A 1171 0.46 -16.13 -0.84
N ALA A 1172 0.48 -16.00 -2.16
CA ALA A 1172 -0.13 -14.89 -2.88
C ALA A 1172 -1.65 -14.88 -2.77
N LEU A 1173 -2.26 -16.07 -2.92
CA LEU A 1173 -3.69 -16.25 -2.73
C LEU A 1173 -4.09 -15.93 -1.28
N SER A 1174 -3.36 -16.47 -0.29
CA SER A 1174 -3.63 -16.21 1.13
C SER A 1174 -3.56 -14.73 1.49
N VAL A 1175 -2.62 -13.98 0.90
CA VAL A 1175 -2.49 -12.54 1.12
C VAL A 1175 -3.57 -11.75 0.39
N ALA A 1176 -3.95 -12.12 -0.84
CA ALA A 1176 -5.05 -11.49 -1.56
C ALA A 1176 -6.36 -11.58 -0.77
N PHE A 1177 -6.62 -12.72 -0.14
CA PHE A 1177 -7.78 -12.90 0.74
C PHE A 1177 -7.69 -12.11 2.04
N ALA A 1178 -6.54 -12.12 2.70
CA ALA A 1178 -6.35 -11.31 3.90
C ALA A 1178 -6.53 -9.81 3.60
N LEU A 1179 -6.12 -9.34 2.42
CA LEU A 1179 -6.38 -7.96 1.96
C LEU A 1179 -7.86 -7.69 1.70
N ALA A 1180 -8.59 -8.65 1.09
CA ALA A 1180 -10.03 -8.55 0.87
C ALA A 1180 -10.81 -8.50 2.20
N GLU A 1181 -10.42 -9.33 3.17
CA GLU A 1181 -11.02 -9.39 4.51
C GLU A 1181 -10.73 -8.11 5.32
N LEU A 1182 -9.48 -7.62 5.27
CA LEU A 1182 -9.09 -6.36 5.89
C LEU A 1182 -9.90 -5.18 5.33
N LYS A 1183 -10.17 -5.16 4.01
CA LYS A 1183 -11.02 -4.15 3.36
C LYS A 1183 -12.46 -4.23 3.84
N ALA A 1184 -13.04 -5.44 3.87
CA ALA A 1184 -14.42 -5.65 4.31
C ALA A 1184 -14.64 -5.17 5.75
N ARG A 1185 -13.70 -5.48 6.65
CA ARG A 1185 -13.78 -5.09 8.07
C ARG A 1185 -13.61 -3.58 8.28
N ARG A 1186 -12.69 -2.92 7.56
CA ARG A 1186 -12.26 -1.55 7.88
C ARG A 1186 -12.88 -0.46 6.98
N ALA A 1187 -13.12 -0.74 5.70
CA ALA A 1187 -13.67 0.24 4.75
C ALA A 1187 -15.21 0.16 4.60
N GLY A 1188 -15.85 -0.81 5.25
CA GLY A 1188 -17.31 -1.03 5.18
C GLY A 1188 -17.81 -1.51 3.82
N ILE A 1189 -16.91 -1.74 2.85
CA ILE A 1189 -17.20 -2.28 1.52
C ILE A 1189 -16.64 -3.70 1.46
N GLN A 1190 -17.53 -4.69 1.46
CA GLN A 1190 -17.16 -6.09 1.29
C GLN A 1190 -17.15 -6.45 -0.19
N LEU A 1191 -16.07 -7.04 -0.68
CA LEU A 1191 -16.08 -7.62 -2.03
C LEU A 1191 -16.98 -8.84 -2.06
N GLY A 1192 -18.05 -8.78 -2.84
CA GLY A 1192 -18.97 -9.89 -3.10
C GLY A 1192 -18.53 -10.76 -4.27
N MET A 1193 -17.30 -10.61 -4.76
CA MET A 1193 -16.77 -11.40 -5.87
C MET A 1193 -15.26 -11.61 -5.79
N LEU A 1194 -14.83 -12.73 -6.36
CA LEU A 1194 -13.45 -13.07 -6.63
C LEU A 1194 -13.34 -13.79 -7.97
N PHE A 1195 -12.66 -13.16 -8.93
CA PHE A 1195 -12.31 -13.80 -10.19
C PHE A 1195 -10.85 -14.24 -10.14
N VAL A 1196 -10.58 -15.52 -10.40
CA VAL A 1196 -9.22 -16.08 -10.35
C VAL A 1196 -8.93 -16.84 -11.64
N ASP A 1197 -7.82 -16.54 -12.30
CA ASP A 1197 -7.36 -17.31 -13.47
C ASP A 1197 -6.62 -18.57 -13.00
N GLU A 1198 -6.25 -19.48 -13.90
CA GLU A 1198 -5.46 -20.66 -13.55
C GLU A 1198 -3.95 -20.34 -13.58
N PRO A 1199 -3.13 -20.76 -12.59
CA PRO A 1199 -1.69 -20.52 -12.66
C PRO A 1199 -1.04 -21.47 -13.65
N SER A 1200 -0.12 -20.95 -14.48
CA SER A 1200 0.51 -21.66 -15.60
C SER A 1200 1.50 -22.78 -15.19
N PHE A 1201 1.76 -22.96 -13.89
CA PHE A 1201 2.89 -23.75 -13.37
C PHE A 1201 2.52 -24.66 -12.17
N LEU A 1202 1.24 -25.01 -11.99
CA LEU A 1202 0.83 -25.97 -10.97
C LEU A 1202 1.08 -27.42 -11.45
N ASP A 1203 1.67 -28.23 -10.57
CA ASP A 1203 1.69 -29.69 -10.70
C ASP A 1203 0.36 -30.29 -10.19
N ALA A 1204 0.13 -31.59 -10.38
CA ALA A 1204 -1.14 -32.23 -10.00
C ALA A 1204 -1.51 -32.02 -8.51
N GLN A 1205 -0.50 -32.04 -7.63
CA GLN A 1205 -0.68 -31.77 -6.20
C GLN A 1205 -0.95 -30.27 -5.91
N GLY A 1206 -0.36 -29.37 -6.69
CA GLY A 1206 -0.60 -27.94 -6.65
C GLY A 1206 -1.99 -27.55 -7.12
N SER A 1207 -2.50 -28.18 -8.19
CA SER A 1207 -3.86 -27.99 -8.70
C SER A 1207 -4.93 -28.46 -7.72
N GLU A 1208 -4.70 -29.60 -7.05
CA GLU A 1208 -5.60 -30.12 -6.02
C GLU A 1208 -5.68 -29.15 -4.83
N ALA A 1209 -4.54 -28.73 -4.28
CA ALA A 1209 -4.49 -27.76 -3.18
C ALA A 1209 -5.06 -26.37 -3.56
N TYR A 1210 -4.99 -26.00 -4.84
CA TYR A 1210 -5.58 -24.77 -5.35
C TYR A 1210 -7.12 -24.85 -5.39
N CYS A 1211 -7.68 -25.98 -5.82
CA CYS A 1211 -9.11 -26.24 -5.76
C CYS A 1211 -9.61 -26.29 -4.31
N ASP A 1212 -8.92 -27.01 -3.43
CA ASP A 1212 -9.26 -27.11 -2.01
C ASP A 1212 -9.31 -25.73 -1.34
N ALA A 1213 -8.39 -24.83 -1.71
CA ALA A 1213 -8.40 -23.46 -1.21
C ALA A 1213 -9.63 -22.69 -1.69
N LEU A 1214 -9.92 -22.71 -2.99
CA LEU A 1214 -11.08 -22.01 -3.54
C LEU A 1214 -12.41 -22.55 -2.97
N GLU A 1215 -12.49 -23.85 -2.71
CA GLU A 1215 -13.62 -24.49 -2.01
C GLU A 1215 -13.72 -24.01 -0.56
N ALA A 1216 -12.64 -24.08 0.22
CA ALA A 1216 -12.63 -23.60 1.61
C ALA A 1216 -13.02 -22.13 1.72
N ILE A 1217 -12.65 -21.32 0.73
CA ILE A 1217 -13.01 -19.91 0.64
C ILE A 1217 -14.48 -19.72 0.28
N ALA A 1218 -15.00 -20.48 -0.69
CA ALA A 1218 -16.41 -20.45 -1.05
C ALA A 1218 -17.30 -20.90 0.13
N GLU A 1219 -16.87 -21.90 0.90
CA GLU A 1219 -17.54 -22.36 2.13
C GLU A 1219 -17.52 -21.29 3.23
N ARG A 1220 -16.36 -20.68 3.48
CA ARG A 1220 -16.20 -19.65 4.51
C ARG A 1220 -16.99 -18.38 4.19
N TYR A 1221 -17.19 -18.06 2.92
CA TYR A 1221 -17.81 -16.82 2.46
C TYR A 1221 -18.96 -17.09 1.47
N ALA A 1222 -20.04 -17.70 1.95
CA ALA A 1222 -21.20 -18.08 1.13
C ALA A 1222 -21.86 -16.95 0.32
N GLY A 1223 -21.65 -15.68 0.72
CA GLY A 1223 -22.12 -14.50 -0.01
C GLY A 1223 -21.16 -13.94 -1.07
N MET A 1224 -19.99 -14.55 -1.26
CA MET A 1224 -18.98 -14.12 -2.23
C MET A 1224 -19.01 -15.00 -3.48
N LYS A 1225 -19.13 -14.39 -4.65
CA LYS A 1225 -19.09 -15.08 -5.94
C LYS A 1225 -17.67 -15.43 -6.33
N VAL A 1226 -17.30 -16.70 -6.24
CA VAL A 1226 -15.98 -17.19 -6.64
C VAL A 1226 -16.06 -17.78 -8.04
N VAL A 1227 -15.36 -17.16 -8.99
CA VAL A 1227 -15.32 -17.57 -10.40
C VAL A 1227 -13.89 -17.88 -10.81
N ALA A 1228 -13.61 -19.17 -11.05
CA ALA A 1228 -12.30 -19.61 -11.51
C ALA A 1228 -12.28 -19.77 -13.04
N ILE A 1229 -11.25 -19.31 -13.73
CA ILE A 1229 -11.06 -19.57 -15.16
C ILE A 1229 -10.04 -20.68 -15.29
N SER A 1230 -10.43 -21.83 -15.85
CA SER A 1230 -9.53 -22.97 -15.99
C SER A 1230 -9.79 -23.78 -17.25
N HIS A 1231 -8.71 -24.33 -17.81
CA HIS A 1231 -8.76 -25.27 -18.91
C HIS A 1231 -8.66 -26.73 -18.45
N ASP A 1232 -8.13 -26.97 -17.24
CA ASP A 1232 -7.94 -28.28 -16.65
C ASP A 1232 -9.28 -29.02 -16.40
N PRO A 1233 -9.49 -30.20 -17.04
CA PRO A 1233 -10.67 -31.03 -16.79
C PRO A 1233 -10.84 -31.46 -15.33
N ALA A 1234 -9.74 -31.68 -14.58
CA ALA A 1234 -9.79 -32.09 -13.19
C ALA A 1234 -10.32 -30.95 -12.30
N MET A 1235 -9.86 -29.72 -12.55
CA MET A 1235 -10.36 -28.53 -11.89
C MET A 1235 -11.85 -28.30 -12.21
N LYS A 1236 -12.26 -28.45 -13.48
CA LYS A 1236 -13.67 -28.27 -13.88
C LYS A 1236 -14.63 -29.19 -13.14
N ALA A 1237 -14.23 -30.43 -12.85
CA ALA A 1237 -15.07 -31.40 -12.17
C ALA A 1237 -15.32 -31.09 -10.68
N ARG A 1238 -14.53 -30.19 -10.08
CA ARG A 1238 -14.64 -29.78 -8.67
C ARG A 1238 -15.67 -28.67 -8.44
N PHE A 1239 -15.99 -27.87 -9.48
CA PHE A 1239 -16.92 -26.75 -9.34
C PHE A 1239 -18.36 -27.19 -9.60
N PRO A 1240 -19.33 -26.75 -8.77
CA PRO A 1240 -20.73 -27.13 -8.91
C PRO A 1240 -21.43 -26.43 -10.09
N GLN A 1241 -20.89 -25.32 -10.59
CA GLN A 1241 -21.45 -24.55 -11.70
C GLN A 1241 -20.40 -24.37 -12.79
N MET A 1242 -20.82 -24.44 -14.06
CA MET A 1242 -19.92 -24.24 -15.20
C MET A 1242 -20.43 -23.11 -16.08
N ILE A 1243 -19.56 -22.16 -16.42
CA ILE A 1243 -19.82 -21.12 -17.41
C ILE A 1243 -19.06 -21.50 -18.68
N GLU A 1244 -19.78 -21.73 -19.77
CA GLU A 1244 -19.19 -22.17 -21.03
C GLU A 1244 -19.08 -20.99 -22.00
N VAL A 1245 -17.85 -20.80 -22.53
CA VAL A 1245 -17.56 -19.85 -23.61
C VAL A 1245 -17.37 -20.61 -24.91
N GLU A 1246 -18.30 -20.41 -25.85
CA GLU A 1246 -18.35 -21.09 -27.14
C GLU A 1246 -17.91 -20.18 -28.29
N ASP A 1247 -17.38 -20.77 -29.36
CA ASP A 1247 -17.04 -20.05 -30.58
C ASP A 1247 -18.27 -19.92 -31.47
N GLY A 1248 -18.80 -18.70 -31.59
CA GLY A 1248 -19.94 -18.39 -32.45
C GLY A 1248 -19.57 -18.07 -33.90
N GLY A 1249 -18.30 -18.23 -34.31
CA GLY A 1249 -17.84 -17.94 -35.66
C GLY A 1249 -17.98 -16.45 -36.02
N GLU A 1250 -18.65 -16.14 -37.14
CA GLU A 1250 -18.86 -14.74 -37.57
C GLU A 1250 -19.70 -13.90 -36.58
N ALA A 1251 -20.45 -14.55 -35.67
CA ALA A 1251 -21.22 -13.87 -34.64
C ALA A 1251 -20.37 -13.48 -33.40
N GLY A 1252 -19.11 -13.90 -33.34
CA GLY A 1252 -18.24 -13.72 -32.18
C GLY A 1252 -18.52 -14.73 -31.05
N SER A 1253 -17.69 -14.72 -30.02
CA SER A 1253 -17.78 -15.63 -28.87
C SER A 1253 -19.10 -15.45 -28.11
N ARG A 1254 -19.65 -16.55 -27.57
CA ARG A 1254 -20.89 -16.57 -26.77
C ARG A 1254 -20.63 -17.13 -25.38
N VAL A 1255 -21.41 -16.67 -24.40
CA VAL A 1255 -21.28 -17.05 -22.99
C VAL A 1255 -22.62 -17.59 -22.50
N ARG A 1256 -22.62 -18.75 -21.84
CA ARG A 1256 -23.80 -19.31 -21.18
C ARG A 1256 -23.44 -19.97 -19.85
N LEU A 1257 -24.36 -19.93 -18.90
CA LEU A 1257 -24.29 -20.76 -17.70
C LEU A 1257 -24.83 -22.15 -18.05
N VAL A 1258 -24.06 -23.18 -17.71
CA VAL A 1258 -24.41 -24.60 -17.83
C VAL A 1258 -24.65 -25.10 -16.41
N ALA A 1259 -25.89 -25.47 -16.13
CA ALA A 1259 -26.35 -25.97 -14.83
C ALA A 1259 -25.92 -27.42 -14.61
#